data_AF-A0AAE0BTQ3-F1
#
_entry.id   AF-A0AAE0BTQ3-F1
#
_cell.length_a   1.000
_cell.length_b   1.000
_cell.length_c   1.000
_cell.angle_alpha   90.00
_cell.angle_beta   90.00
_cell.angle_gamma   90.00
#
_symmetry.space_group_name_H-M   'P 1'
#
loop_
_entity.id
_entity.type
_entity.pdbx_description
1 polymer ?
#
loop_
_entity_poly.entity_id
_entity_poly.type
_entity_poly.pdbx_seq_one_letter_code
_entity_poly.pdbx_strand_id
1 'polypeptide(L)'
;MSLNTHAAEENQISSGSEAYVLNDEDGLGWIRGRVVLVTDESAEIDVRGTSTIVPLNKVDPAPHLAEGGHDDMSNLEVLVEGAVQENVHVRYMADNIYTAVGPILISVNPYKKLPIYGDNQMQGQTSRSTPHIFHTAESAYQELQRRGTNQFVLISGESGAGKTEATKLILRYLTWRSQGATRVAPTSLEAKAFEEAKRRSREATSKNTGPARGGRDRGRRRKSLMVLAASDVSDQILQSNPVLEAFGNAKTVRNNNSSRFGKLIQIQLNASHSIVGAAITTYLLEKSRVVSLNDGERNYHVFYQMCAGASEDQRQEWQLKSQDEFRYLSQGGETEIDSVDDASDFMILCSAMDTIGIDQSEQSDVFRLLAGILHIGNLTFAQVSESNEIMVEDATDLQLVASLLGGWIPASTLLACDVSFVDSATHECVVLHGGGRPPANGNRKLGGRACWQQASDSRDALAKQVYTSIFHWLVSKINKNMDKSTQSKHTIGVLDLFGFECFQENSFEQLCINYANEKLHQHFLHHFFKLEVEEYQAEGVCMDAVEFVDNAACIELIEERSSGILSLLEEECGMPQGTDANLLQKMTAALKKTEGFGIPRIQRSDFFVEHFAGAVTYKMPGFVEKNRDTMHPDLLAALASSDSPVLIADGARKQEKGEKHTKRKKKPTVGHLFKSEVQQLLTILKLGDPHFVRCLKPNLQMSPSEFEGSEVMRQLRYSGLLDIIRIRKFGYAIRLPFATFLASYWIFDPSLRGSMFRDADPRIKCSLVLRAAGLQVSGRDAGFVPHFSDP
;
A
#
# COMPACT_ATOMS: atom_id res chain seq x y z
N MET A 1 9.03 -59.25 -1.69
CA MET A 1 9.17 -57.95 -0.99
C MET A 1 9.46 -56.86 -2.03
N SER A 2 8.57 -56.63 -2.99
CA SER A 2 8.77 -55.61 -4.05
C SER A 2 7.44 -55.18 -4.67
N LEU A 3 6.54 -54.75 -3.80
CA LEU A 3 5.33 -53.99 -4.11
C LEU A 3 5.32 -52.96 -2.98
N ASN A 4 5.43 -51.65 -3.29
CA ASN A 4 5.16 -50.47 -2.44
C ASN A 4 6.12 -49.29 -2.73
N THR A 5 6.13 -48.73 -3.96
CA THR A 5 6.89 -47.47 -4.25
C THR A 5 6.21 -46.48 -5.23
N HIS A 6 4.99 -46.73 -5.72
CA HIS A 6 4.44 -45.88 -6.79
C HIS A 6 4.17 -44.42 -6.38
N ALA A 7 3.68 -44.16 -5.15
CA ALA A 7 3.40 -42.81 -4.68
C ALA A 7 4.66 -42.03 -4.26
N ALA A 8 5.69 -42.74 -3.76
CA ALA A 8 6.97 -42.15 -3.37
C ALA A 8 7.84 -41.78 -4.59
N GLU A 9 7.77 -42.57 -5.66
CA GLU A 9 8.42 -42.29 -6.94
C GLU A 9 7.81 -41.06 -7.65
N GLU A 10 6.48 -40.88 -7.59
CA GLU A 10 5.81 -39.67 -8.12
C GLU A 10 6.23 -38.39 -7.37
N ASN A 11 6.46 -38.47 -6.05
CA ASN A 11 6.86 -37.33 -5.22
C ASN A 11 8.38 -37.12 -5.11
N GLN A 12 9.20 -37.97 -5.74
CA GLN A 12 10.68 -37.93 -5.65
C GLN A 12 11.23 -38.01 -4.20
N ILE A 13 10.52 -38.68 -3.29
CA ILE A 13 10.91 -38.82 -1.88
C ILE A 13 11.40 -40.25 -1.64
N SER A 14 12.61 -40.40 -1.09
CA SER A 14 13.19 -41.72 -0.79
C SER A 14 13.93 -41.74 0.54
N SER A 15 14.10 -42.91 1.14
CA SER A 15 14.91 -43.03 2.36
C SER A 15 16.34 -42.54 2.10
N GLY A 16 16.80 -41.61 2.94
CA GLY A 16 18.09 -40.92 2.81
C GLY A 16 18.05 -39.61 2.02
N SER A 17 16.94 -39.29 1.34
CA SER A 17 16.75 -37.97 0.71
C SER A 17 16.39 -36.90 1.75
N GLU A 18 16.38 -35.65 1.32
CA GLU A 18 15.90 -34.53 2.13
C GLU A 18 14.49 -34.11 1.70
N ALA A 19 13.72 -33.61 2.66
CA ALA A 19 12.35 -33.17 2.45
C ALA A 19 12.02 -31.95 3.31
N TYR A 20 11.04 -31.16 2.86
CA TYR A 20 10.42 -30.11 3.66
C TYR A 20 9.19 -30.66 4.37
N VAL A 21 9.05 -30.27 5.63
CA VAL A 21 7.86 -30.51 6.45
C VAL A 21 7.40 -29.21 7.09
N LEU A 22 6.12 -29.10 7.41
CA LEU A 22 5.62 -27.99 8.21
C LEU A 22 6.18 -28.09 9.63
N ASN A 23 6.50 -26.94 10.21
CA ASN A 23 6.89 -26.84 11.60
C ASN A 23 5.64 -27.03 12.48
N ASP A 24 5.63 -28.09 13.27
CA ASP A 24 4.50 -28.41 14.15
C ASP A 24 4.30 -27.37 15.28
N GLU A 25 5.33 -26.61 15.65
CA GLU A 25 5.23 -25.59 16.69
C GLU A 25 4.44 -24.35 16.25
N ASP A 26 4.57 -23.95 14.99
CA ASP A 26 3.94 -22.72 14.45
C ASP A 26 2.87 -22.99 13.37
N GLY A 27 2.83 -24.19 12.80
CA GLY A 27 1.88 -24.64 11.79
C GLY A 27 1.96 -23.90 10.44
N LEU A 28 2.99 -23.09 10.21
CA LEU A 28 3.06 -22.17 9.07
C LEU A 28 4.42 -22.20 8.36
N GLY A 29 5.52 -22.28 9.11
CA GLY A 29 6.88 -22.33 8.57
C GLY A 29 7.24 -23.71 8.04
N TRP A 30 8.16 -23.75 7.06
CA TRP A 30 8.72 -24.99 6.52
C TRP A 30 10.12 -25.24 7.07
N ILE A 31 10.43 -26.49 7.37
CA ILE A 31 11.74 -26.95 7.85
C ILE A 31 12.23 -28.12 7.02
N ARG A 32 13.54 -28.11 6.73
CA ARG A 32 14.24 -29.18 6.01
C ARG A 32 14.65 -30.29 6.98
N GLY A 33 14.39 -31.53 6.62
CA GLY A 33 14.74 -32.72 7.38
C GLY A 33 15.19 -33.87 6.49
N ARG A 34 15.83 -34.88 7.10
CA ARG A 34 16.27 -36.10 6.41
C ARG A 34 15.18 -37.16 6.50
N VAL A 35 14.80 -37.73 5.37
CA VAL A 35 13.85 -38.85 5.32
C VAL A 35 14.54 -40.10 5.85
N VAL A 36 14.08 -40.63 6.97
CA VAL A 36 14.59 -41.86 7.58
C VAL A 36 13.90 -43.07 6.95
N LEU A 37 12.56 -43.04 6.92
CA LEU A 37 11.72 -44.11 6.39
C LEU A 37 10.58 -43.50 5.56
N VAL A 38 10.18 -44.19 4.50
CA VAL A 38 9.00 -43.82 3.71
C VAL A 38 8.09 -45.04 3.58
N THR A 39 6.78 -44.79 3.67
CA THR A 39 5.70 -45.75 3.45
C THR A 39 4.71 -45.15 2.45
N ASP A 40 3.71 -45.92 2.02
CA ASP A 40 2.69 -45.43 1.07
C ASP A 40 1.81 -44.30 1.66
N GLU A 41 1.70 -44.20 2.99
CA GLU A 41 0.82 -43.23 3.66
C GLU A 41 1.59 -42.11 4.40
N SER A 42 2.83 -42.37 4.81
CA SER A 42 3.60 -41.46 5.68
C SER A 42 5.12 -41.56 5.47
N ALA A 43 5.83 -40.51 5.85
CA ALA A 43 7.28 -40.47 5.93
C ALA A 43 7.72 -40.16 7.37
N GLU A 44 8.75 -40.85 7.83
CA GLU A 44 9.47 -40.54 9.06
C GLU A 44 10.64 -39.62 8.71
N ILE A 45 10.67 -38.43 9.28
CA ILE A 45 11.61 -37.36 8.93
C ILE A 45 12.35 -36.92 10.18
N ASP A 46 13.67 -37.04 10.15
CA ASP A 46 14.57 -36.53 11.18
C ASP A 46 14.84 -35.04 10.94
N VAL A 47 14.32 -34.23 11.84
CA VAL A 47 14.58 -32.79 11.91
C VAL A 47 15.47 -32.52 13.11
N ARG A 48 16.75 -32.23 12.84
CA ARG A 48 17.74 -31.83 13.87
C ARG A 48 17.85 -32.83 15.04
N GLY A 49 17.71 -34.13 14.79
CA GLY A 49 17.80 -35.20 15.78
C GLY A 49 16.46 -35.59 16.41
N THR A 50 15.35 -34.96 16.00
CA THR A 50 14.00 -35.32 16.42
C THR A 50 13.27 -35.94 15.25
N SER A 51 12.81 -37.18 15.41
CA SER A 51 12.06 -37.90 14.38
C SER A 51 10.57 -37.59 14.46
N THR A 52 9.97 -37.18 13.35
CA THR A 52 8.55 -36.86 13.23
C THR A 52 7.92 -37.66 12.10
N ILE A 53 6.76 -38.26 12.35
CA ILE A 53 6.00 -39.02 11.33
C ILE A 53 4.95 -38.10 10.72
N VAL A 54 5.05 -37.86 9.42
CA VAL A 54 4.21 -36.92 8.68
C VAL A 54 3.49 -37.66 7.55
N PRO A 55 2.18 -37.41 7.31
CA PRO A 55 1.49 -37.93 6.14
C PRO A 55 2.21 -37.56 4.84
N LEU A 56 2.35 -38.50 3.90
CA LEU A 56 3.17 -38.32 2.69
C LEU A 56 2.68 -37.14 1.82
N ASN A 57 1.38 -36.83 1.86
CA ASN A 57 0.76 -35.70 1.17
C ASN A 57 1.07 -34.32 1.79
N LYS A 58 1.81 -34.28 2.91
CA LYS A 58 2.29 -33.06 3.58
C LYS A 58 3.80 -32.93 3.56
N VAL A 59 4.47 -33.75 2.76
CA VAL A 59 5.92 -33.78 2.62
C VAL A 59 6.27 -33.36 1.20
N ASP A 60 7.08 -32.32 1.07
CA ASP A 60 7.59 -31.87 -0.22
C ASP A 60 9.07 -32.28 -0.37
N PRO A 61 9.55 -32.65 -1.58
CA PRO A 61 10.96 -32.94 -1.79
C PRO A 61 11.81 -31.68 -1.60
N ALA A 62 12.99 -31.85 -0.97
CA ALA A 62 13.95 -30.77 -0.74
C ALA A 62 15.25 -31.05 -1.52
N PRO A 63 15.29 -30.76 -2.84
CA PRO A 63 16.50 -30.91 -3.63
C PRO A 63 17.63 -30.00 -3.12
N HIS A 64 18.83 -30.21 -3.64
CA HIS A 64 19.99 -29.40 -3.28
C HIS A 64 19.79 -27.94 -3.73
N LEU A 65 19.86 -27.00 -2.78
CA LEU A 65 19.84 -25.58 -3.07
C LEU A 65 21.29 -25.08 -3.24
N ALA A 66 21.56 -24.26 -4.25
CA ALA A 66 22.92 -23.73 -4.49
C ALA A 66 23.48 -22.96 -3.26
N GLU A 67 24.80 -23.02 -3.04
CA GLU A 67 25.49 -22.24 -2.00
C GLU A 67 25.24 -20.73 -2.22
N GLY A 68 24.37 -20.13 -1.41
CA GLY A 68 23.95 -18.73 -1.53
C GLY A 68 22.55 -18.50 -2.14
N GLY A 69 21.87 -19.58 -2.55
CA GLY A 69 20.54 -19.52 -3.17
C GLY A 69 20.54 -18.98 -4.61
N HIS A 70 19.40 -19.09 -5.27
CA HIS A 70 19.19 -18.60 -6.63
C HIS A 70 18.73 -17.15 -6.64
N ASP A 71 19.38 -16.35 -7.48
CA ASP A 71 19.01 -14.97 -7.79
C ASP A 71 17.60 -14.85 -8.39
N ASP A 72 17.20 -15.81 -9.23
CA ASP A 72 15.84 -15.95 -9.74
C ASP A 72 15.31 -17.36 -9.43
N MET A 73 14.21 -17.42 -8.67
CA MET A 73 13.58 -18.67 -8.25
C MET A 73 12.88 -19.43 -9.38
N SER A 74 12.78 -18.85 -10.59
CA SER A 74 12.45 -19.63 -11.79
C SER A 74 13.45 -20.75 -12.07
N ASN A 75 14.66 -20.68 -11.49
CA ASN A 75 15.70 -21.71 -11.60
C ASN A 75 15.66 -22.77 -10.49
N LEU A 76 14.70 -22.72 -9.56
CA LEU A 76 14.53 -23.78 -8.57
C LEU A 76 14.10 -25.07 -9.27
N GLU A 77 14.77 -26.18 -8.96
CA GLU A 77 14.43 -27.51 -9.50
C GLU A 77 13.02 -27.93 -9.10
N VAL A 78 12.68 -27.72 -7.82
CA VAL A 78 11.34 -27.92 -7.29
C VAL A 78 10.85 -26.62 -6.67
N LEU A 79 9.80 -26.05 -7.24
CA LEU A 79 9.27 -24.74 -6.86
C LEU A 79 8.15 -24.86 -5.79
N VAL A 80 8.40 -25.60 -4.71
CA VAL A 80 7.48 -25.80 -3.57
C VAL A 80 7.62 -24.68 -2.54
N GLU A 81 6.63 -24.54 -1.65
CA GLU A 81 6.61 -23.48 -0.64
C GLU A 81 7.86 -23.50 0.26
N GLY A 82 8.28 -24.69 0.70
CA GLY A 82 9.50 -24.86 1.51
C GLY A 82 10.77 -24.38 0.79
N ALA A 83 10.90 -24.67 -0.52
CA ALA A 83 12.04 -24.24 -1.32
C ALA A 83 12.06 -22.72 -1.55
N VAL A 84 10.89 -22.10 -1.73
CA VAL A 84 10.76 -20.63 -1.80
C VAL A 84 11.20 -20.00 -0.47
N GLN A 85 10.72 -20.53 0.66
CA GLN A 85 11.12 -20.04 1.99
C GLN A 85 12.62 -20.18 2.21
N GLU A 86 13.20 -21.36 1.93
CA GLU A 86 14.62 -21.65 2.13
C GLU A 86 15.49 -20.73 1.25
N ASN A 87 15.11 -20.53 -0.02
CA ASN A 87 15.87 -19.66 -0.91
C ASN A 87 15.88 -18.20 -0.43
N VAL A 88 14.71 -17.68 -0.02
CA VAL A 88 14.63 -16.32 0.56
C VAL A 88 15.43 -16.23 1.86
N HIS A 89 15.39 -17.28 2.70
CA HIS A 89 16.15 -17.34 3.96
C HIS A 89 17.66 -17.30 3.74
N VAL A 90 18.20 -18.21 2.91
CA VAL A 90 19.64 -18.33 2.64
C VAL A 90 20.18 -17.03 2.07
N ARG A 91 19.45 -16.41 1.14
CA ARG A 91 19.84 -15.13 0.54
C ARG A 91 19.80 -13.99 1.56
N TYR A 92 18.74 -13.90 2.37
CA TYR A 92 18.63 -12.90 3.42
C TYR A 92 19.77 -12.99 4.43
N MET A 93 20.15 -14.21 4.86
CA MET A 93 21.27 -14.43 5.77
C MET A 93 22.63 -14.03 5.17
N ALA A 94 22.75 -14.01 3.85
CA ALA A 94 23.91 -13.50 3.12
C ALA A 94 23.83 -12.00 2.78
N ASP A 95 22.89 -11.25 3.38
CA ASP A 95 22.59 -9.84 3.07
C ASP A 95 22.13 -9.56 1.62
N ASN A 96 21.74 -10.62 0.89
CA ASN A 96 21.13 -10.53 -0.44
C ASN A 96 19.61 -10.40 -0.31
N ILE A 97 19.13 -9.20 -0.01
CA ILE A 97 17.71 -8.94 0.31
C ILE A 97 16.74 -8.98 -0.88
N TYR A 98 17.28 -8.99 -2.10
CA TYR A 98 16.50 -8.98 -3.34
C TYR A 98 16.54 -10.36 -3.98
N THR A 99 15.38 -10.86 -4.39
CA THR A 99 15.26 -12.16 -5.09
C THR A 99 14.23 -12.05 -6.19
N ALA A 100 14.56 -12.45 -7.41
CA ALA A 100 13.62 -12.45 -8.52
C ALA A 100 12.77 -13.74 -8.52
N VAL A 101 11.56 -13.60 -9.05
CA VAL A 101 10.66 -14.70 -9.44
C VAL A 101 10.14 -14.33 -10.82
N GLY A 102 10.97 -14.55 -11.84
CA GLY A 102 10.80 -13.94 -13.16
C GLY A 102 10.56 -12.44 -13.10
N PRO A 103 9.39 -11.93 -13.52
CA PRO A 103 9.09 -10.49 -13.56
C PRO A 103 8.82 -9.84 -12.18
N ILE A 104 8.77 -10.62 -11.10
CA ILE A 104 8.50 -10.12 -9.75
C ILE A 104 9.81 -10.02 -8.97
N LEU A 105 9.99 -8.91 -8.25
CA LEU A 105 11.08 -8.72 -7.30
C LEU A 105 10.57 -8.88 -5.87
N ILE A 106 11.10 -9.85 -5.13
CA ILE A 106 10.96 -9.92 -3.67
C ILE A 106 12.01 -9.01 -3.03
N SER A 107 11.60 -8.22 -2.05
CA SER A 107 12.42 -7.30 -1.28
C SER A 107 12.23 -7.55 0.22
N VAL A 108 13.17 -8.21 0.88
CA VAL A 108 13.10 -8.49 2.32
C VAL A 108 13.71 -7.31 3.10
N ASN A 109 13.01 -6.76 4.09
CA ASN A 109 13.51 -5.64 4.87
C ASN A 109 14.76 -6.04 5.69
N PRO A 110 15.95 -5.45 5.46
CA PRO A 110 17.14 -5.79 6.24
C PRO A 110 17.13 -5.28 7.68
N TYR A 111 16.29 -4.30 8.03
CA TYR A 111 16.37 -3.53 9.29
C TYR A 111 17.76 -2.93 9.60
N LYS A 112 18.61 -2.82 8.58
CA LYS A 112 19.93 -2.18 8.62
C LYS A 112 20.25 -1.52 7.29
N LYS A 113 21.17 -0.55 7.29
CA LYS A 113 21.63 0.08 6.05
C LYS A 113 22.60 -0.85 5.32
N LEU A 114 22.35 -1.06 4.02
CA LEU A 114 23.23 -1.82 3.14
C LEU A 114 23.92 -0.88 2.13
N PRO A 115 25.21 -1.08 1.80
CA PRO A 115 25.96 -0.23 0.88
C PRO A 115 25.68 -0.55 -0.61
N ILE A 116 24.41 -0.77 -0.97
CA ILE A 116 23.97 -1.24 -2.30
C ILE A 116 23.21 -0.17 -3.11
N TYR A 117 23.07 1.05 -2.57
CA TYR A 117 22.29 2.14 -3.19
C TYR A 117 23.16 3.34 -3.64
N GLY A 118 24.43 3.07 -3.96
CA GLY A 118 25.39 4.08 -4.42
C GLY A 118 25.33 4.34 -5.93
N ASP A 119 26.04 5.37 -6.38
CA ASP A 119 26.11 5.77 -7.79
C ASP A 119 26.66 4.67 -8.70
N ASN A 120 27.59 3.86 -8.21
CA ASN A 120 28.16 2.73 -8.95
C ASN A 120 27.09 1.68 -9.26
N GLN A 121 26.24 1.37 -8.28
CA GLN A 121 25.15 0.42 -8.45
C GLN A 121 24.08 0.95 -9.41
N MET A 122 23.81 2.25 -9.41
CA MET A 122 22.91 2.87 -10.40
C MET A 122 23.47 2.78 -11.83
N GLN A 123 24.78 3.02 -12.02
CA GLN A 123 25.43 2.90 -13.34
C GLN A 123 25.48 1.46 -13.87
N GLY A 124 25.61 0.48 -12.98
CA GLY A 124 25.79 -0.94 -13.34
C GLY A 124 24.53 -1.68 -13.79
N GLN A 125 23.32 -1.09 -13.69
CA GLN A 125 22.05 -1.79 -13.99
C GLN A 125 21.79 -2.07 -15.47
N THR A 126 22.65 -1.60 -16.38
CA THR A 126 22.48 -1.79 -17.82
C THR A 126 22.82 -3.21 -18.29
N SER A 127 23.46 -4.04 -17.46
CA SER A 127 23.70 -5.46 -17.71
C SER A 127 22.85 -6.35 -16.80
N ARG A 128 22.37 -7.48 -17.33
CA ARG A 128 21.65 -8.53 -16.57
C ARG A 128 22.56 -9.01 -15.43
N SER A 129 22.41 -8.40 -14.27
CA SER A 129 23.13 -8.69 -13.04
C SER A 129 22.13 -8.95 -11.91
N THR A 130 22.65 -9.44 -10.79
CA THR A 130 21.97 -9.77 -9.53
C THR A 130 20.68 -8.96 -9.28
N PRO A 131 19.59 -9.58 -8.80
CA PRO A 131 18.31 -8.93 -8.59
C PRO A 131 18.45 -7.68 -7.72
N HIS A 132 17.88 -6.57 -8.17
CA HIS A 132 17.96 -5.29 -7.47
C HIS A 132 16.77 -4.40 -7.81
N ILE A 133 16.36 -3.53 -6.89
CA ILE A 133 15.23 -2.62 -7.13
C ILE A 133 15.48 -1.62 -8.27
N PHE A 134 16.73 -1.21 -8.46
CA PHE A 134 17.13 -0.37 -9.59
C PHE A 134 17.02 -1.11 -10.94
N HIS A 135 17.15 -2.45 -10.95
CA HIS A 135 16.89 -3.22 -12.15
C HIS A 135 15.42 -3.10 -12.55
N THR A 136 14.48 -3.25 -11.60
CA THR A 136 13.05 -3.06 -11.85
C THR A 136 12.74 -1.67 -12.42
N ALA A 137 13.38 -0.62 -11.87
CA ALA A 137 13.22 0.75 -12.37
C ALA A 137 13.80 0.93 -13.78
N GLU A 138 14.97 0.35 -14.07
CA GLU A 138 15.58 0.37 -15.41
C GLU A 138 14.75 -0.44 -16.42
N SER A 139 14.23 -1.60 -16.04
CA SER A 139 13.35 -2.41 -16.89
C SER A 139 12.10 -1.65 -17.28
N ALA A 140 11.44 -0.99 -16.32
CA ALA A 140 10.31 -0.11 -16.62
C ALA A 140 10.72 1.02 -17.58
N TYR A 141 11.85 1.68 -17.33
CA TYR A 141 12.33 2.73 -18.22
C TYR A 141 12.62 2.22 -19.64
N GLN A 142 13.32 1.09 -19.79
CA GLN A 142 13.66 0.49 -21.08
C GLN A 142 12.43 -0.02 -21.85
N GLU A 143 11.48 -0.67 -21.18
CA GLU A 143 10.25 -1.15 -21.82
C GLU A 143 9.40 0.01 -22.33
N LEU A 144 9.37 1.14 -21.61
CA LEU A 144 8.76 2.38 -22.11
C LEU A 144 9.42 2.86 -23.41
N GLN A 145 10.76 2.87 -23.46
CA GLN A 145 11.50 3.28 -24.66
C GLN A 145 11.27 2.34 -25.84
N ARG A 146 11.14 1.03 -25.56
CA ARG A 146 11.03 -0.01 -26.57
C ARG A 146 9.62 -0.16 -27.13
N ARG A 147 8.60 -0.14 -26.26
CA ARG A 147 7.19 -0.37 -26.63
C ARG A 147 6.40 0.92 -26.83
N GLY A 148 6.84 2.04 -26.24
CA GLY A 148 6.09 3.30 -26.24
C GLY A 148 4.82 3.26 -25.37
N THR A 149 4.66 2.26 -24.52
CA THR A 149 3.54 2.10 -23.58
C THR A 149 3.89 2.69 -22.22
N ASN A 150 2.89 3.17 -21.49
CA ASN A 150 3.08 3.57 -20.10
C ASN A 150 3.52 2.37 -19.27
N GLN A 151 4.20 2.62 -18.16
CA GLN A 151 4.70 1.56 -17.28
C GLN A 151 4.27 1.84 -15.85
N PHE A 152 4.04 0.80 -15.07
CA PHE A 152 3.65 0.92 -13.67
C PHE A 152 4.52 0.00 -12.82
N VAL A 153 5.17 0.53 -11.78
CA VAL A 153 5.86 -0.27 -10.76
C VAL A 153 4.98 -0.34 -9.53
N LEU A 154 4.49 -1.53 -9.21
CA LEU A 154 3.56 -1.80 -8.14
C LEU A 154 4.29 -2.39 -6.95
N ILE A 155 4.24 -1.67 -5.83
CA ILE A 155 4.93 -2.00 -4.61
C ILE A 155 3.88 -2.36 -3.56
N SER A 156 4.05 -3.51 -2.95
CA SER A 156 3.08 -4.10 -2.02
C SER A 156 3.81 -4.87 -0.93
N GLY A 157 3.11 -5.14 0.16
CA GLY A 157 3.68 -5.79 1.33
C GLY A 157 3.03 -5.25 2.59
N GLU A 158 3.30 -5.92 3.70
CA GLU A 158 2.74 -5.51 4.98
C GLU A 158 3.30 -4.16 5.46
N SER A 159 2.65 -3.61 6.47
CA SER A 159 3.12 -2.40 7.11
C SER A 159 4.51 -2.64 7.73
N GLY A 160 5.48 -1.77 7.43
CA GLY A 160 6.87 -1.92 7.89
C GLY A 160 7.74 -2.86 7.03
N ALA A 161 7.20 -3.44 5.94
CA ALA A 161 7.95 -4.32 5.05
C ALA A 161 8.96 -3.59 4.13
N GLY A 162 8.95 -2.25 4.09
CA GLY A 162 9.88 -1.45 3.29
C GLY A 162 9.32 -0.86 1.98
N LYS A 163 7.99 -0.86 1.79
CA LYS A 163 7.34 -0.29 0.58
C LYS A 163 7.75 1.14 0.29
N THR A 164 7.69 2.01 1.30
CA THR A 164 7.99 3.44 1.15
C THR A 164 9.47 3.67 0.79
N GLU A 165 10.39 2.89 1.35
CA GLU A 165 11.81 2.95 0.99
C GLU A 165 12.04 2.43 -0.44
N ALA A 166 11.34 1.37 -0.84
CA ALA A 166 11.34 0.88 -2.22
C ALA A 166 10.85 1.97 -3.20
N THR A 167 9.76 2.67 -2.89
CA THR A 167 9.24 3.81 -3.66
C THR A 167 10.31 4.90 -3.80
N LYS A 168 10.95 5.31 -2.70
CA LYS A 168 12.01 6.35 -2.70
C LYS A 168 13.19 5.94 -3.59
N LEU A 169 13.62 4.68 -3.52
CA LEU A 169 14.73 4.16 -4.32
C LEU A 169 14.41 4.12 -5.82
N ILE A 170 13.20 3.69 -6.21
CA ILE A 170 12.75 3.70 -7.60
C ILE A 170 12.72 5.14 -8.15
N LEU A 171 12.10 6.06 -7.40
CA LEU A 171 12.03 7.47 -7.80
C LEU A 171 13.42 8.09 -7.95
N ARG A 172 14.32 7.84 -6.99
CA ARG A 172 15.72 8.29 -7.05
C ARG A 172 16.43 7.77 -8.31
N TYR A 173 16.24 6.49 -8.64
CA TYR A 173 16.83 5.91 -9.83
C TYR A 173 16.28 6.55 -11.12
N LEU A 174 14.96 6.68 -11.26
CA LEU A 174 14.33 7.27 -12.44
C LEU A 174 14.77 8.73 -12.66
N THR A 175 14.84 9.51 -11.57
CA THR A 175 15.40 10.87 -11.57
C THR A 175 16.84 10.87 -12.08
N TRP A 176 17.71 10.05 -11.48
CA TRP A 176 19.11 9.95 -11.87
C TRP A 176 19.26 9.53 -13.34
N ARG A 177 18.48 8.53 -13.79
CA ARG A 177 18.50 8.00 -15.14
C ARG A 177 18.10 9.03 -16.19
N SER A 178 17.13 9.88 -15.85
CA SER A 178 16.69 11.00 -16.70
C SER A 178 17.75 12.10 -16.81
N GLN A 179 18.50 12.39 -15.74
CA GLN A 179 19.58 13.39 -15.75
C GLN A 179 20.86 12.88 -16.45
N GLY A 180 21.03 11.56 -16.60
CA GLY A 180 22.18 10.94 -17.26
C GLY A 180 22.36 11.29 -18.74
N ALA A 181 21.34 11.84 -19.42
CA ALA A 181 21.46 12.39 -20.77
C ALA A 181 22.17 13.76 -20.83
N THR A 182 22.39 14.42 -19.67
CA THR A 182 22.94 15.78 -19.57
C THR A 182 24.20 15.90 -18.71
N ARG A 183 24.82 14.78 -18.27
CA ARG A 183 26.13 14.81 -17.60
C ARG A 183 27.26 15.15 -18.59
N VAL A 184 27.36 16.40 -18.99
CA VAL A 184 28.67 17.02 -19.26
C VAL A 184 29.32 17.15 -17.89
N ALA A 185 30.47 16.50 -17.69
CA ALA A 185 31.20 16.59 -16.43
C ALA A 185 31.41 18.07 -16.05
N PRO A 186 31.20 18.46 -14.77
CA PRO A 186 31.45 19.83 -14.34
C PRO A 186 32.89 20.17 -14.69
N THR A 187 33.09 21.32 -15.32
CA THR A 187 34.44 21.75 -15.70
C THR A 187 35.28 21.89 -14.43
N SER A 188 36.59 21.64 -14.53
CA SER A 188 37.52 21.66 -13.37
C SER A 188 37.50 22.93 -12.51
N LEU A 189 36.88 24.01 -13.01
CA LEU A 189 36.63 25.27 -12.32
C LEU A 189 35.43 25.20 -11.36
N GLU A 190 34.35 24.50 -11.72
CA GLU A 190 33.13 24.38 -10.91
C GLU A 190 33.33 23.44 -9.71
N ALA A 191 34.08 22.34 -9.92
CA ALA A 191 34.50 21.45 -8.84
C ALA A 191 35.42 22.15 -7.83
N LYS A 192 36.32 23.02 -8.31
CA LYS A 192 37.18 23.84 -7.44
C LYS A 192 36.40 24.89 -6.67
N ALA A 193 35.40 25.54 -7.29
CA ALA A 193 34.53 26.51 -6.63
C ALA A 193 33.68 25.87 -5.51
N PHE A 194 33.21 24.64 -5.73
CA PHE A 194 32.44 23.87 -4.74
C PHE A 194 33.29 23.42 -3.55
N GLU A 195 34.52 22.93 -3.78
CA GLU A 195 35.49 22.61 -2.72
C GLU A 195 35.92 23.86 -1.94
N GLU A 196 36.18 24.99 -2.61
CA GLU A 196 36.50 26.25 -1.93
C GLU A 196 35.34 26.77 -1.07
N ALA A 197 34.10 26.62 -1.51
CA ALA A 197 32.92 26.99 -0.72
C ALA A 197 32.75 26.12 0.52
N LYS A 198 33.05 24.81 0.41
CA LYS A 198 33.03 23.85 1.53
C LYS A 198 34.17 24.13 2.54
N ARG A 199 35.34 24.52 2.05
CA ARG A 199 36.50 24.92 2.87
C ARG A 199 36.22 26.21 3.65
N ARG A 200 35.60 27.21 3.01
CA ARG A 200 35.22 28.49 3.65
C ARG A 200 34.10 28.35 4.68
N SER A 201 33.19 27.38 4.49
CA SER A 201 32.15 27.04 5.48
C SER A 201 32.74 26.44 6.77
N ARG A 202 33.76 25.58 6.64
CA ARG A 202 34.49 24.98 7.78
C ARG A 202 35.38 25.99 8.53
N GLU A 203 35.95 26.96 7.83
CA GLU A 203 36.77 28.02 8.45
C GLU A 203 35.91 29.04 9.23
N ALA A 204 34.65 29.25 8.82
CA ALA A 204 33.72 30.17 9.49
C ALA A 204 33.18 29.64 10.83
N THR A 205 33.24 28.33 11.08
CA THR A 205 32.78 27.71 12.34
C THR A 205 33.83 27.80 13.47
N SER A 206 35.06 28.25 13.19
CA SER A 206 36.18 28.23 14.14
C SER A 206 36.52 29.57 14.80
N LYS A 207 35.86 30.69 14.47
CA LYS A 207 36.17 31.99 15.08
C LYS A 207 34.91 32.75 15.48
N ASN A 208 34.51 32.60 16.74
CA ASN A 208 33.51 33.47 17.36
C ASN A 208 34.04 33.97 18.71
N THR A 209 34.63 35.17 18.71
CA THR A 209 34.87 35.96 19.93
C THR A 209 34.62 37.44 19.63
N GLY A 210 33.62 38.02 20.29
CA GLY A 210 33.47 39.48 20.45
C GLY A 210 32.24 40.10 19.74
N PRO A 211 31.43 40.94 20.44
CA PRO A 211 30.20 41.49 19.90
C PRO A 211 30.44 42.85 19.22
N ALA A 212 29.92 43.05 18.01
CA ALA A 212 29.78 44.40 17.45
C ALA A 212 28.61 44.54 16.47
N ARG A 213 27.78 45.51 16.84
CA ARG A 213 26.69 46.22 16.15
C ARG A 213 26.87 46.44 14.64
N GLY A 214 25.72 46.41 13.95
CA GLY A 214 25.45 47.25 12.76
C GLY A 214 25.51 46.53 11.41
N GLY A 215 24.35 46.17 10.85
CA GLY A 215 24.28 45.68 9.47
C GLY A 215 23.04 44.86 9.10
N ARG A 216 21.84 45.26 9.54
CA ARG A 216 20.56 44.67 9.08
C ARG A 216 20.23 45.19 7.68
N ASP A 217 20.84 44.65 6.62
CA ASP A 217 20.20 44.67 5.29
C ASP A 217 20.87 43.78 4.22
N ARG A 218 22.14 43.37 4.41
CA ARG A 218 22.86 42.60 3.39
C ARG A 218 22.76 41.08 3.51
N GLY A 219 22.29 40.57 4.65
CA GLY A 219 22.12 39.13 4.90
C GLY A 219 20.84 38.52 4.30
N ARG A 220 19.77 39.31 4.15
CA ARG A 220 18.47 38.82 3.64
C ARG A 220 18.49 38.62 2.12
N ARG A 221 19.18 39.50 1.38
CA ARG A 221 19.33 39.41 -0.08
C ARG A 221 20.23 38.26 -0.55
N ARG A 222 21.18 37.79 0.27
CA ARG A 222 22.09 36.69 -0.07
C ARG A 222 21.51 35.29 0.20
N LYS A 223 20.61 35.14 1.18
CA LYS A 223 19.82 33.90 1.32
C LYS A 223 18.77 33.75 0.20
N SER A 224 18.21 34.85 -0.31
CA SER A 224 17.25 34.80 -1.43
C SER A 224 17.85 34.48 -2.81
N LEU A 225 19.18 34.61 -2.99
CA LEU A 225 19.85 34.29 -4.26
C LEU A 225 20.30 32.82 -4.38
N MET A 226 20.21 32.04 -3.29
CA MET A 226 20.42 30.59 -3.29
C MET A 226 19.12 29.79 -3.44
N VAL A 227 17.95 30.43 -3.28
CA VAL A 227 16.62 29.79 -3.26
C VAL A 227 15.84 29.96 -4.58
N LEU A 228 16.44 30.59 -5.60
CA LEU A 228 15.78 30.83 -6.90
C LEU A 228 16.56 30.24 -8.08
N ALA A 229 17.29 29.15 -7.86
CA ALA A 229 17.44 28.17 -8.93
C ALA A 229 16.12 27.39 -8.97
N ALA A 230 15.47 27.30 -10.14
CA ALA A 230 14.24 26.52 -10.31
C ALA A 230 14.39 25.18 -9.59
N SER A 231 13.60 24.92 -8.55
CA SER A 231 13.61 23.63 -7.87
C SER A 231 13.39 22.58 -8.96
N ASP A 232 14.35 21.67 -9.12
CA ASP A 232 14.21 20.58 -10.08
C ASP A 232 12.89 19.85 -9.75
N VAL A 233 12.07 19.57 -10.77
CA VAL A 233 10.84 18.78 -10.61
C VAL A 233 11.14 17.49 -9.83
N SER A 234 12.35 16.96 -10.02
CA SER A 234 12.90 15.84 -9.28
C SER A 234 12.95 16.06 -7.76
N ASP A 235 13.43 17.22 -7.31
CA ASP A 235 13.50 17.56 -5.89
C ASP A 235 12.09 17.72 -5.31
N GLN A 236 11.17 18.34 -6.06
CA GLN A 236 9.77 18.49 -5.65
C GLN A 236 9.08 17.13 -5.49
N ILE A 237 9.33 16.17 -6.39
CA ILE A 237 8.81 14.79 -6.27
C ILE A 237 9.31 14.15 -4.98
N LEU A 238 10.60 14.25 -4.67
CA LEU A 238 11.17 13.65 -3.47
C LEU A 238 10.66 14.33 -2.19
N GLN A 239 10.52 15.67 -2.19
CA GLN A 239 10.01 16.46 -1.06
C GLN A 239 8.50 16.36 -0.86
N SER A 240 7.75 15.82 -1.81
CA SER A 240 6.32 15.53 -1.60
C SER A 240 6.09 14.39 -0.58
N ASN A 241 7.06 13.48 -0.41
CA ASN A 241 6.90 12.33 0.49
C ASN A 241 6.79 12.73 1.97
N PRO A 242 7.68 13.56 2.57
CA PRO A 242 7.52 14.01 3.96
C PRO A 242 6.14 14.60 4.26
N VAL A 243 5.57 15.39 3.33
CA VAL A 243 4.24 15.96 3.48
C VAL A 243 3.17 14.87 3.47
N LEU A 244 3.19 13.98 2.48
CA LEU A 244 2.20 12.90 2.40
C LEU A 244 2.35 11.87 3.52
N GLU A 245 3.56 11.62 4.03
CA GLU A 245 3.79 10.75 5.19
C GLU A 245 3.26 11.40 6.47
N ALA A 246 3.49 12.70 6.71
CA ALA A 246 2.96 13.39 7.89
C ALA A 246 1.42 13.35 7.96
N PHE A 247 0.75 13.57 6.83
CA PHE A 247 -0.72 13.64 6.75
C PHE A 247 -1.41 12.31 6.41
N GLY A 248 -0.66 11.30 6.01
CA GLY A 248 -1.21 10.04 5.50
C GLY A 248 -0.68 8.78 6.19
N ASN A 249 0.36 8.91 7.02
CA ASN A 249 0.88 7.82 7.82
C ASN A 249 0.59 8.00 9.31
N ALA A 250 0.51 6.87 10.01
CA ALA A 250 0.31 6.79 11.44
C ALA A 250 1.01 5.57 12.03
N LYS A 251 1.19 5.57 13.35
CA LYS A 251 1.63 4.36 14.07
C LYS A 251 0.46 3.39 14.21
N THR A 252 0.70 2.14 13.85
CA THR A 252 -0.15 0.98 14.15
C THR A 252 0.62 0.00 15.02
N VAL A 253 -0.07 -1.01 15.56
CA VAL A 253 0.54 -2.08 16.37
C VAL A 253 1.69 -2.80 15.62
N ARG A 254 1.67 -2.81 14.28
CA ARG A 254 2.66 -3.53 13.46
C ARG A 254 3.77 -2.65 12.87
N ASN A 255 3.60 -1.33 12.85
CA ASN A 255 4.53 -0.40 12.21
C ASN A 255 4.33 1.04 12.72
N ASN A 256 5.45 1.69 13.10
CA ASN A 256 5.45 3.08 13.57
C ASN A 256 5.17 4.12 12.48
N ASN A 257 5.34 3.79 11.19
CA ASN A 257 5.11 4.70 10.06
C ASN A 257 4.27 4.00 8.97
N SER A 258 3.04 3.61 9.29
CA SER A 258 2.14 2.88 8.40
C SER A 258 1.36 3.84 7.50
N SER A 259 1.51 3.71 6.18
CA SER A 259 0.62 4.41 5.24
C SER A 259 -0.82 3.95 5.37
N ARG A 260 -1.73 4.91 5.54
CA ARG A 260 -3.19 4.70 5.68
C ARG A 260 -3.96 5.26 4.47
N PHE A 261 -3.28 5.34 3.34
CA PHE A 261 -3.80 5.69 2.02
C PHE A 261 -2.91 5.04 0.95
N GLY A 262 -3.47 4.84 -0.25
CA GLY A 262 -2.72 4.46 -1.43
C GLY A 262 -2.21 5.67 -2.19
N LYS A 263 -1.00 5.60 -2.78
CA LYS A 263 -0.45 6.67 -3.62
C LYS A 263 0.09 6.14 -4.94
N LEU A 264 -0.33 6.78 -6.03
CA LEU A 264 0.22 6.59 -7.37
C LEU A 264 0.99 7.85 -7.76
N ILE A 265 2.32 7.74 -7.86
CA ILE A 265 3.20 8.81 -8.32
C ILE A 265 3.50 8.58 -9.81
N GLN A 266 2.94 9.41 -10.67
CA GLN A 266 3.09 9.35 -12.12
C GLN A 266 4.19 10.29 -12.57
N ILE A 267 5.33 9.74 -12.97
CA ILE A 267 6.45 10.46 -13.55
C ILE A 267 6.18 10.71 -15.03
N GLN A 268 6.11 11.97 -15.43
CA GLN A 268 5.75 12.39 -16.78
C GLN A 268 7.01 12.62 -17.62
N LEU A 269 7.07 11.97 -18.77
CA LEU A 269 8.24 11.94 -19.63
C LEU A 269 7.91 12.54 -21.01
N ASN A 270 8.81 13.38 -21.52
CA ASN A 270 8.71 13.92 -22.88
C ASN A 270 9.13 12.89 -23.94
N ALA A 271 9.10 13.29 -25.21
CA ALA A 271 9.51 12.43 -26.34
C ALA A 271 10.98 11.95 -26.28
N SER A 272 11.83 12.67 -25.56
CA SER A 272 13.24 12.33 -25.32
C SER A 272 13.42 11.46 -24.08
N HIS A 273 12.32 11.01 -23.46
CA HIS A 273 12.28 10.26 -22.21
C HIS A 273 12.90 11.01 -21.02
N SER A 274 12.91 12.35 -21.05
CA SER A 274 13.33 13.17 -19.91
C SER A 274 12.13 13.54 -19.05
N ILE A 275 12.31 13.57 -17.74
CA ILE A 275 11.28 13.99 -16.77
C ILE A 275 10.95 15.46 -17.00
N VAL A 276 9.65 15.74 -17.21
CA VAL A 276 9.13 17.11 -17.35
C VAL A 276 8.23 17.51 -16.20
N GLY A 277 7.56 16.55 -15.57
CA GLY A 277 6.56 16.76 -14.52
C GLY A 277 6.27 15.50 -13.73
N ALA A 278 5.40 15.63 -12.74
CA ALA A 278 4.81 14.50 -12.04
C ALA A 278 3.39 14.81 -11.56
N ALA A 279 2.59 13.77 -11.38
CA ALA A 279 1.26 13.86 -10.76
C ALA A 279 1.11 12.77 -9.69
N ILE A 280 0.49 13.11 -8.58
CA ILE A 280 0.20 12.21 -7.47
C ILE A 280 -1.31 12.01 -7.40
N THR A 281 -1.74 10.76 -7.49
CA THR A 281 -3.13 10.41 -7.19
C THR A 281 -3.16 9.60 -5.91
N THR A 282 -3.97 10.05 -4.95
CA THR A 282 -4.18 9.36 -3.68
C THR A 282 -5.50 8.61 -3.71
N TYR A 283 -5.55 7.46 -3.04
CA TYR A 283 -6.72 6.61 -2.98
C TYR A 283 -6.96 6.13 -1.55
N LEU A 284 -8.23 5.95 -1.16
CA LEU A 284 -8.59 5.14 0.00
C LEU A 284 -7.96 5.63 1.33
N LEU A 285 -8.03 6.94 1.60
CA LEU A 285 -7.60 7.53 2.87
C LEU A 285 -8.49 7.00 4.02
N GLU A 286 -7.87 6.48 5.08
CA GLU A 286 -8.57 5.99 6.28
C GLU A 286 -9.08 7.16 7.14
N LYS A 287 -10.23 7.72 6.77
CA LYS A 287 -10.82 8.88 7.46
C LYS A 287 -11.19 8.59 8.91
N SER A 288 -11.62 7.36 9.23
CA SER A 288 -12.05 6.99 10.59
C SER A 288 -10.94 7.13 11.63
N ARG A 289 -9.67 7.00 11.23
CA ARG A 289 -8.51 7.21 12.12
C ARG A 289 -8.45 8.59 12.75
N VAL A 290 -9.00 9.62 12.10
CA VAL A 290 -9.02 10.98 12.63
C VAL A 290 -9.75 11.04 13.97
N VAL A 291 -10.79 10.24 14.15
CA VAL A 291 -11.73 10.34 15.28
C VAL A 291 -11.69 9.15 16.23
N SER A 292 -11.25 7.99 15.75
CA SER A 292 -11.22 6.72 16.47
C SER A 292 -9.87 6.03 16.28
N LEU A 293 -9.29 5.57 17.39
CA LEU A 293 -8.03 4.83 17.43
C LEU A 293 -8.22 3.48 18.12
N ASN A 294 -7.47 2.46 17.67
CA ASN A 294 -7.35 1.22 18.42
C ASN A 294 -6.27 1.35 19.50
N ASP A 295 -6.33 0.50 20.52
CA ASP A 295 -5.33 0.44 21.59
C ASP A 295 -3.92 0.20 21.00
N GLY A 296 -2.94 1.01 21.42
CA GLY A 296 -1.55 0.94 20.95
C GLY A 296 -1.31 1.59 19.57
N GLU A 297 -2.28 2.31 19.03
CA GLU A 297 -2.12 3.08 17.78
C GLU A 297 -2.10 4.59 18.03
N ARG A 298 -1.52 5.34 17.07
CA ARG A 298 -1.62 6.81 17.02
C ARG A 298 -2.56 7.28 15.92
N ASN A 299 -2.96 8.53 16.05
CA ASN A 299 -3.51 9.31 14.93
C ASN A 299 -2.41 9.62 13.89
N TYR A 300 -2.75 10.37 12.84
CA TYR A 300 -1.78 10.81 11.83
C TYR A 300 -0.64 11.63 12.44
N HIS A 301 0.58 11.44 11.94
CA HIS A 301 1.80 12.02 12.50
C HIS A 301 1.75 13.55 12.61
N VAL A 302 1.10 14.22 11.65
CA VAL A 302 1.02 15.68 11.61
C VAL A 302 0.44 16.30 12.89
N PHE A 303 -0.48 15.62 13.58
CA PHE A 303 -1.04 16.15 14.83
C PHE A 303 0.00 16.20 15.94
N TYR A 304 0.78 15.12 16.10
CA TYR A 304 1.83 15.02 17.11
C TYR A 304 3.02 15.92 16.76
N GLN A 305 3.41 15.95 15.49
CA GLN A 305 4.43 16.87 14.97
C GLN A 305 4.07 18.32 15.24
N MET A 306 2.82 18.73 14.96
CA MET A 306 2.33 20.07 15.28
C MET A 306 2.33 20.33 16.79
N CYS A 307 1.83 19.39 17.61
CA CYS A 307 1.81 19.53 19.07
C CYS A 307 3.20 19.61 19.70
N ALA A 308 4.22 18.96 19.12
CA ALA A 308 5.58 18.97 19.61
C ALA A 308 6.40 20.16 19.07
N GLY A 309 6.29 20.45 17.77
CA GLY A 309 7.15 21.39 17.05
C GLY A 309 6.65 22.83 16.93
N ALA A 310 5.39 23.12 17.28
CA ALA A 310 4.86 24.49 17.21
C ALA A 310 5.59 25.47 18.15
N SER A 311 5.86 26.68 17.65
CA SER A 311 6.42 27.78 18.45
C SER A 311 5.42 28.29 19.48
N GLU A 312 5.89 29.04 20.48
CA GLU A 312 5.01 29.61 21.51
C GLU A 312 3.94 30.54 20.92
N ASP A 313 4.30 31.35 19.92
CA ASP A 313 3.36 32.22 19.20
C ASP A 313 2.30 31.39 18.47
N GLN A 314 2.70 30.31 17.81
CA GLN A 314 1.78 29.39 17.10
C GLN A 314 0.86 28.65 18.08
N ARG A 315 1.37 28.23 19.24
CA ARG A 315 0.56 27.57 20.28
C ARG A 315 -0.53 28.51 20.80
N GLN A 316 -0.19 29.78 21.01
CA GLN A 316 -1.17 30.78 21.42
C GLN A 316 -2.18 31.09 20.31
N GLU A 317 -1.73 31.20 19.06
CA GLU A 317 -2.61 31.45 17.91
C GLU A 317 -3.62 30.31 17.69
N TRP A 318 -3.16 29.06 17.76
CA TRP A 318 -3.98 27.87 17.48
C TRP A 318 -4.66 27.30 18.73
N GLN A 319 -4.47 27.95 19.89
CA GLN A 319 -4.93 27.47 21.20
C GLN A 319 -4.53 26.00 21.44
N LEU A 320 -3.28 25.68 21.10
CA LEU A 320 -2.77 24.31 21.11
C LEU A 320 -2.45 23.88 22.54
N LYS A 321 -3.08 22.78 22.97
CA LYS A 321 -2.87 22.15 24.29
C LYS A 321 -1.80 21.05 24.20
N SER A 322 -1.52 20.37 25.31
CA SER A 322 -0.72 19.14 25.27
C SER A 322 -1.46 18.04 24.47
N GLN A 323 -0.70 17.16 23.83
CA GLN A 323 -1.27 16.06 23.04
C GLN A 323 -2.22 15.16 23.84
N ASP A 324 -1.96 14.96 25.14
CA ASP A 324 -2.80 14.11 26.00
C ASP A 324 -4.16 14.76 26.36
N GLU A 325 -4.27 16.08 26.20
CA GLU A 325 -5.50 16.85 26.46
C GLU A 325 -6.49 16.82 25.28
N PHE A 326 -6.06 16.27 24.14
CA PHE A 326 -6.92 16.14 22.97
C PHE A 326 -7.47 14.71 22.86
N ARG A 327 -8.80 14.58 22.94
CA ARG A 327 -9.50 13.30 22.86
C ARG A 327 -9.09 12.48 21.62
N TYR A 328 -8.89 13.11 20.47
CA TYR A 328 -8.50 12.39 19.24
C TYR A 328 -7.05 11.89 19.23
N LEU A 329 -6.22 12.30 20.19
CA LEU A 329 -4.82 11.89 20.29
C LEU A 329 -4.56 10.95 21.47
N SER A 330 -5.35 11.04 22.55
CA SER A 330 -5.17 10.24 23.77
C SER A 330 -5.92 8.91 23.79
N GLN A 331 -6.88 8.69 22.88
CA GLN A 331 -7.70 7.46 22.82
C GLN A 331 -6.88 6.16 22.67
N GLY A 332 -5.80 6.18 21.91
CA GLY A 332 -4.97 4.99 21.63
C GLY A 332 -4.02 4.60 22.77
N GLY A 333 -3.96 5.38 23.85
CA GLY A 333 -3.13 5.11 25.03
C GLY A 333 -1.65 5.49 24.89
N GLU A 334 -1.13 5.63 23.66
CA GLU A 334 0.26 6.03 23.39
C GLU A 334 0.30 7.32 22.57
N THR A 335 0.99 8.34 23.08
CA THR A 335 1.14 9.63 22.38
C THR A 335 2.55 9.86 21.83
N GLU A 336 3.55 9.10 22.30
CA GLU A 336 4.96 9.18 21.88
C GLU A 336 5.46 7.87 21.22
N ILE A 337 6.58 7.97 20.51
CA ILE A 337 7.32 6.82 19.97
C ILE A 337 8.79 6.99 20.34
N ASP A 338 9.35 6.03 21.09
CA ASP A 338 10.70 6.09 21.69
C ASP A 338 11.83 6.51 20.72
N SER A 339 11.68 6.23 19.42
CA SER A 339 12.70 6.48 18.39
C SER A 339 12.39 7.64 17.45
N VAL A 340 11.31 8.41 17.68
CA VAL A 340 10.85 9.46 16.76
C VAL A 340 10.85 10.81 17.49
N ASP A 341 11.43 11.82 16.86
CA ASP A 341 11.40 13.19 17.33
C ASP A 341 10.37 13.98 16.49
N ASP A 342 9.12 13.99 16.98
CA ASP A 342 8.01 14.65 16.30
C ASP A 342 8.26 16.17 16.11
N ALA A 343 9.05 16.82 16.98
CA ALA A 343 9.38 18.24 16.85
C ALA A 343 10.39 18.48 15.71
N SER A 344 11.41 17.63 15.59
CA SER A 344 12.32 17.64 14.45
C SER A 344 11.58 17.35 13.15
N ASP A 345 10.68 16.36 13.16
CA ASP A 345 9.90 15.99 11.98
C ASP A 345 8.94 17.11 11.53
N PHE A 346 8.40 17.90 12.46
CA PHE A 346 7.63 19.10 12.14
C PHE A 346 8.45 20.13 11.35
N MET A 347 9.71 20.33 11.72
CA MET A 347 10.61 21.24 10.99
C MET A 347 10.92 20.72 9.59
N ILE A 348 11.10 19.40 9.44
CA ILE A 348 11.27 18.75 8.13
C ILE A 348 10.00 18.93 7.29
N LEU A 349 8.82 18.76 7.88
CA LEU A 349 7.53 18.97 7.23
C LEU A 349 7.39 20.40 6.70
N CYS A 350 7.62 21.42 7.53
CA CYS A 350 7.56 22.82 7.09
C CYS A 350 8.55 23.10 5.95
N SER A 351 9.79 22.60 6.05
CA SER A 351 10.80 22.77 5.00
C SER A 351 10.40 22.06 3.69
N ALA A 352 9.74 20.90 3.78
CA ALA A 352 9.23 20.18 2.62
C ALA A 352 8.09 20.97 1.97
N MET A 353 7.13 21.46 2.76
CA MET A 353 6.03 22.32 2.32
C MET A 353 6.52 23.58 1.58
N ASP A 354 7.55 24.25 2.10
CA ASP A 354 8.21 25.38 1.42
C ASP A 354 8.74 24.96 0.03
N THR A 355 9.41 23.81 -0.06
CA THR A 355 10.06 23.35 -1.31
C THR A 355 9.05 22.96 -2.38
N ILE A 356 7.91 22.41 -1.99
CA ILE A 356 6.81 22.07 -2.92
C ILE A 356 5.92 23.27 -3.25
N GLY A 357 6.23 24.47 -2.75
CA GLY A 357 5.54 25.71 -3.08
C GLY A 357 4.24 25.96 -2.31
N ILE A 358 4.19 25.52 -1.05
CA ILE A 358 3.17 25.92 -0.07
C ILE A 358 3.78 26.99 0.82
N ASP A 359 3.27 28.23 0.73
CA ASP A 359 3.85 29.34 1.47
C ASP A 359 3.47 29.35 2.97
N GLN A 360 4.09 30.25 3.75
CA GLN A 360 3.86 30.31 5.20
C GLN A 360 2.42 30.67 5.59
N SER A 361 1.70 31.44 4.77
CA SER A 361 0.30 31.78 5.03
C SER A 361 -0.58 30.54 4.83
N GLU A 362 -0.32 29.79 3.76
CA GLU A 362 -1.02 28.54 3.47
C GLU A 362 -0.70 27.45 4.50
N GLN A 363 0.56 27.34 4.93
CA GLN A 363 0.97 26.46 6.02
C GLN A 363 0.23 26.79 7.32
N SER A 364 0.18 28.07 7.70
CA SER A 364 -0.55 28.50 8.90
C SER A 364 -2.03 28.14 8.82
N ASP A 365 -2.67 28.33 7.66
CA ASP A 365 -4.08 27.94 7.48
C ASP A 365 -4.29 26.43 7.65
N VAL A 366 -3.41 25.60 7.08
CA VAL A 366 -3.46 24.14 7.25
C VAL A 366 -3.32 23.75 8.72
N PHE A 367 -2.33 24.28 9.45
CA PHE A 367 -2.11 23.94 10.86
C PHE A 367 -3.23 24.48 11.76
N ARG A 368 -3.76 25.66 11.47
CA ARG A 368 -4.94 26.22 12.15
C ARG A 368 -6.16 25.30 12.01
N LEU A 369 -6.42 24.76 10.82
CA LEU A 369 -7.52 23.82 10.60
C LEU A 369 -7.28 22.48 11.30
N LEU A 370 -6.04 21.98 11.36
CA LEU A 370 -5.69 20.79 12.14
C LEU A 370 -5.95 20.99 13.64
N ALA A 371 -5.57 22.15 14.19
CA ALA A 371 -5.91 22.50 15.56
C ALA A 371 -7.43 22.57 15.76
N GLY A 372 -8.16 23.12 14.78
CA GLY A 372 -9.63 23.10 14.74
C GLY A 372 -10.20 21.68 14.87
N ILE A 373 -9.64 20.69 14.17
CA ILE A 373 -10.05 19.27 14.29
C ILE A 373 -9.84 18.74 15.71
N LEU A 374 -8.70 19.06 16.33
CA LEU A 374 -8.41 18.61 17.69
C LEU A 374 -9.42 19.19 18.71
N HIS A 375 -9.76 20.47 18.56
CA HIS A 375 -10.78 21.12 19.40
C HIS A 375 -12.19 20.60 19.12
N ILE A 376 -12.53 20.26 17.87
CA ILE A 376 -13.79 19.56 17.54
C ILE A 376 -13.91 18.29 18.37
N GLY A 377 -12.85 17.49 18.49
CA GLY A 377 -12.86 16.25 19.26
C GLY A 377 -13.09 16.42 20.76
N ASN A 378 -12.75 17.59 21.29
CA ASN A 378 -12.94 17.91 22.71
C ASN A 378 -14.35 18.41 23.04
N LEU A 379 -15.21 18.66 22.04
CA LEU A 379 -16.61 19.03 22.30
C LEU A 379 -17.33 17.92 23.08
N THR A 380 -17.82 18.27 24.27
CA THR A 380 -18.64 17.44 25.15
C THR A 380 -20.11 17.85 25.11
N PHE A 381 -20.99 16.89 25.33
CA PHE A 381 -22.43 17.05 25.19
C PHE A 381 -23.16 16.64 26.47
N ALA A 382 -23.97 17.54 27.02
CA ALA A 382 -24.84 17.29 28.16
C ALA A 382 -26.32 17.26 27.76
N GLN A 383 -27.12 16.44 28.45
CA GLN A 383 -28.57 16.43 28.28
C GLN A 383 -29.21 17.58 29.08
N VAL A 384 -30.16 18.29 28.47
CA VAL A 384 -30.93 19.31 29.18
C VAL A 384 -31.93 18.63 30.13
N SER A 385 -31.91 19.02 31.40
CA SER A 385 -32.87 18.53 32.39
C SER A 385 -34.31 18.70 31.90
N GLU A 386 -35.07 17.61 31.92
CA GLU A 386 -36.49 17.49 31.52
C GLU A 386 -36.83 17.50 30.02
N SER A 387 -35.85 17.66 29.11
CA SER A 387 -36.05 17.48 27.66
C SER A 387 -35.15 16.36 27.08
N ASN A 388 -35.46 15.91 25.85
CA ASN A 388 -34.58 15.00 25.09
C ASN A 388 -33.55 15.79 24.26
N GLU A 389 -33.37 17.08 24.55
CA GLU A 389 -32.42 17.95 23.87
C GLU A 389 -31.04 17.81 24.50
N ILE A 390 -30.03 18.13 23.71
CA ILE A 390 -28.63 18.02 24.10
C ILE A 390 -27.97 19.35 23.87
N MET A 391 -26.97 19.69 24.67
CA MET A 391 -26.24 20.95 24.57
C MET A 391 -24.76 20.67 24.60
N VAL A 392 -23.99 21.53 23.96
CA VAL A 392 -22.55 21.58 24.23
C VAL A 392 -22.39 22.10 25.65
N GLU A 393 -21.57 21.42 26.45
CA GLU A 393 -21.35 21.80 27.84
C GLU A 393 -20.68 23.16 27.96
N ASP A 394 -19.71 23.45 27.09
CA ASP A 394 -18.99 24.73 27.06
C ASP A 394 -19.19 25.44 25.70
N ALA A 395 -19.85 26.60 25.73
CA ALA A 395 -20.08 27.40 24.54
C ALA A 395 -18.80 28.07 24.01
N THR A 396 -17.76 28.22 24.85
CA THR A 396 -16.49 28.83 24.46
C THR A 396 -15.68 27.92 23.53
N ASP A 397 -15.73 26.60 23.74
CA ASP A 397 -15.11 25.61 22.85
C ASP A 397 -15.72 25.66 21.44
N LEU A 398 -17.04 25.87 21.36
CA LEU A 398 -17.73 25.98 20.06
C LEU A 398 -17.37 27.27 19.32
N GLN A 399 -17.20 28.39 20.05
CA GLN A 399 -16.70 29.65 19.48
C GLN A 399 -15.25 29.53 19.02
N LEU A 400 -14.41 28.82 19.78
CA LEU A 400 -13.04 28.54 19.41
C LEU A 400 -12.98 27.72 18.11
N VAL A 401 -13.73 26.62 18.01
CA VAL A 401 -13.83 25.82 16.78
C VAL A 401 -14.29 26.67 15.60
N ALA A 402 -15.33 27.50 15.77
CA ALA A 402 -15.81 28.41 14.72
C ALA A 402 -14.72 29.37 14.23
N SER A 403 -13.93 29.94 15.16
CA SER A 403 -12.82 30.84 14.82
C SER A 403 -11.69 30.14 14.06
N LEU A 404 -11.37 28.89 14.43
CA LEU A 404 -10.31 28.10 13.81
C LEU A 404 -10.69 27.53 12.44
N LEU A 405 -11.98 27.28 12.18
CA LEU A 405 -12.48 26.82 10.88
C LEU A 405 -12.78 27.96 9.89
N GLY A 406 -12.68 29.22 10.33
CA GLY A 406 -12.94 30.41 9.51
C GLY A 406 -14.13 31.20 10.04
N GLY A 407 -13.85 32.34 10.68
CA GLY A 407 -14.69 33.03 11.68
C GLY A 407 -16.09 33.51 11.28
N TRP A 408 -16.59 33.14 10.11
CA TRP A 408 -17.97 33.37 9.67
C TRP A 408 -18.89 32.17 9.82
N ILE A 409 -18.40 31.01 10.29
CA ILE A 409 -19.27 29.87 10.59
C ILE A 409 -19.99 30.16 11.90
N PRO A 410 -21.33 30.33 11.91
CA PRO A 410 -22.05 30.51 13.16
C PRO A 410 -21.88 29.24 14.01
N ALA A 411 -21.55 29.41 15.29
CA ALA A 411 -21.43 28.30 16.25
C ALA A 411 -22.67 27.38 16.21
N SER A 412 -23.86 27.96 16.00
CA SER A 412 -25.12 27.25 15.84
C SER A 412 -25.16 26.27 14.66
N THR A 413 -24.36 26.49 13.62
CA THR A 413 -24.38 25.68 12.40
C THR A 413 -23.45 24.47 12.50
N LEU A 414 -22.45 24.49 13.41
CA LEU A 414 -21.40 23.46 13.54
C LEU A 414 -21.90 22.09 14.05
N LEU A 415 -23.12 22.01 14.55
CA LEU A 415 -23.69 20.77 15.09
C LEU A 415 -24.97 20.31 14.38
N ALA A 416 -25.37 21.01 13.30
CA ALA A 416 -26.52 20.59 12.47
C ALA A 416 -27.81 20.30 13.25
N CYS A 417 -28.07 21.07 14.30
CA CYS A 417 -29.28 20.99 15.11
C CYS A 417 -29.98 22.35 15.11
N ASP A 418 -31.31 22.37 15.16
CA ASP A 418 -32.04 23.64 15.34
C ASP A 418 -31.59 24.26 16.67
N VAL A 419 -31.05 25.48 16.61
CA VAL A 419 -30.61 26.25 17.78
C VAL A 419 -31.70 27.25 18.13
N SER A 420 -32.32 27.10 19.29
CA SER A 420 -33.06 28.20 19.90
C SER A 420 -32.14 28.95 20.84
N PHE A 421 -31.95 30.25 20.60
CA PHE A 421 -31.27 31.13 21.54
C PHE A 421 -32.05 31.20 22.85
N VAL A 422 -31.43 30.80 23.97
CA VAL A 422 -31.94 31.12 25.30
C VAL A 422 -31.29 32.44 25.73
N ASP A 423 -32.12 33.49 25.69
CA ASP A 423 -32.04 34.83 26.31
C ASP A 423 -30.72 35.63 26.27
N SER A 424 -30.85 36.90 25.87
CA SER A 424 -29.79 37.89 25.65
C SER A 424 -29.13 38.43 26.93
N ALA A 425 -29.37 37.81 28.08
CA ALA A 425 -28.90 38.28 29.38
C ALA A 425 -27.83 37.41 30.06
N THR A 426 -27.65 36.13 29.70
CA THR A 426 -26.82 35.19 30.47
C THR A 426 -25.61 34.57 29.75
N HIS A 427 -25.41 34.84 28.45
CA HIS A 427 -24.21 34.40 27.70
C HIS A 427 -23.90 32.89 27.69
N GLU A 428 -24.79 32.01 28.14
CA GLU A 428 -24.51 30.57 28.19
C GLU A 428 -25.79 29.78 27.89
N CYS A 429 -25.83 29.18 26.70
CA CYS A 429 -26.20 27.77 26.42
C CYS A 429 -26.70 27.60 24.98
N VAL A 430 -26.12 26.66 24.21
CA VAL A 430 -26.58 26.29 22.86
C VAL A 430 -27.45 25.04 22.95
N VAL A 431 -28.77 25.22 22.84
CA VAL A 431 -29.75 24.11 22.85
C VAL A 431 -29.78 23.41 21.49
N LEU A 432 -29.30 22.16 21.41
CA LEU A 432 -29.43 21.31 20.22
C LEU A 432 -30.78 20.60 20.24
N HIS A 433 -31.66 20.97 19.31
CA HIS A 433 -32.91 20.23 19.13
C HIS A 433 -32.63 18.93 18.38
N GLY A 434 -32.88 17.80 19.05
CA GLY A 434 -32.88 16.48 18.43
C GLY A 434 -34.05 16.35 17.44
N GLY A 435 -33.85 16.76 16.20
CA GLY A 435 -34.78 16.47 15.12
C GLY A 435 -34.65 17.42 13.95
N GLY A 436 -34.23 16.89 12.79
CA GLY A 436 -34.57 17.54 11.53
C GLY A 436 -36.08 17.76 11.45
N ARG A 437 -36.50 18.84 10.76
CA ARG A 437 -37.91 19.22 10.53
C ARG A 437 -38.83 18.00 10.58
N PRO A 438 -39.84 17.97 11.47
CA PRO A 438 -40.77 16.85 11.49
C PRO A 438 -41.36 16.70 10.08
N PRO A 439 -41.36 15.49 9.49
CA PRO A 439 -42.19 15.26 8.32
C PRO A 439 -43.61 15.69 8.70
N ALA A 440 -44.30 16.35 7.78
CA ALA A 440 -45.59 17.00 8.03
C ALA A 440 -46.65 16.11 8.72
N ASN A 441 -46.42 14.79 8.79
CA ASN A 441 -47.21 13.83 9.55
C ASN A 441 -46.30 12.90 10.39
N GLY A 442 -46.05 13.22 11.66
CA GLY A 442 -45.49 12.23 12.60
C GLY A 442 -44.76 12.81 13.83
N ASN A 443 -45.49 12.95 14.95
CA ASN A 443 -44.91 13.22 16.26
C ASN A 443 -44.09 12.00 16.76
N ARG A 444 -42.76 12.04 16.65
CA ARG A 444 -41.88 11.15 17.43
C ARG A 444 -40.64 11.93 17.86
N LYS A 445 -40.58 12.28 19.16
CA LYS A 445 -39.37 12.74 19.83
C LYS A 445 -38.45 11.53 20.04
N LEU A 446 -37.21 11.58 19.55
CA LEU A 446 -36.18 10.59 19.90
C LEU A 446 -35.84 10.72 21.40
N GLY A 447 -35.47 9.62 22.06
CA GLY A 447 -35.02 9.64 23.47
C GLY A 447 -33.61 10.21 23.63
N GLY A 448 -33.28 10.75 24.81
CA GLY A 448 -32.00 11.45 25.08
C GLY A 448 -30.72 10.71 24.67
N ARG A 449 -30.62 9.39 24.89
CA ARG A 449 -29.44 8.58 24.47
C ARG A 449 -29.20 8.56 22.95
N ALA A 450 -30.27 8.53 22.15
CA ALA A 450 -30.15 8.50 20.69
C ALA A 450 -29.72 9.85 20.12
N CYS A 451 -30.11 10.94 20.78
CA CYS A 451 -29.68 12.29 20.42
C CYS A 451 -28.17 12.48 20.71
N TRP A 452 -27.62 11.84 21.74
CA TRP A 452 -26.22 12.01 22.15
C TRP A 452 -25.27 11.37 21.14
N GLN A 453 -25.63 10.16 20.70
CA GLN A 453 -24.88 9.46 19.66
C GLN A 453 -24.91 10.29 18.37
N GLN A 454 -26.09 10.77 17.96
CA GLN A 454 -26.22 11.57 16.74
C GLN A 454 -25.39 12.89 16.76
N ALA A 455 -25.26 13.54 17.91
CA ALA A 455 -24.42 14.73 18.07
C ALA A 455 -22.92 14.38 17.97
N SER A 456 -22.50 13.29 18.62
CA SER A 456 -21.14 12.77 18.54
C SER A 456 -20.77 12.35 17.11
N ASP A 457 -21.67 11.65 16.43
CA ASP A 457 -21.48 11.23 15.03
C ASP A 457 -21.36 12.45 14.10
N SER A 458 -22.16 13.50 14.34
CA SER A 458 -22.11 14.76 13.57
C SER A 458 -20.78 15.49 13.76
N ARG A 459 -20.29 15.56 15.01
CA ARG A 459 -18.97 16.13 15.36
C ARG A 459 -17.86 15.37 14.65
N ASP A 460 -17.90 14.05 14.72
CA ASP A 460 -16.89 13.17 14.12
C ASP A 460 -16.92 13.24 12.59
N ALA A 461 -18.11 13.34 11.99
CA ALA A 461 -18.29 13.57 10.55
C ALA A 461 -17.66 14.90 10.10
N LEU A 462 -17.84 15.98 10.88
CA LEU A 462 -17.24 17.27 10.60
C LEU A 462 -15.70 17.20 10.64
N ALA A 463 -15.13 16.59 11.69
CA ALA A 463 -13.69 16.39 11.82
C ALA A 463 -13.09 15.61 10.63
N LYS A 464 -13.74 14.49 10.24
CA LYS A 464 -13.35 13.69 9.08
C LYS A 464 -13.39 14.49 7.77
N GLN A 465 -14.42 15.33 7.58
CA GLN A 465 -14.54 16.15 6.37
C GLN A 465 -13.44 17.22 6.31
N VAL A 466 -13.22 17.96 7.39
CA VAL A 466 -12.17 18.99 7.45
C VAL A 466 -10.81 18.38 7.13
N TYR A 467 -10.49 17.23 7.74
CA TYR A 467 -9.24 16.50 7.46
C TYR A 467 -9.13 16.08 5.99
N THR A 468 -10.20 15.52 5.43
CA THR A 468 -10.26 15.11 4.03
C THR A 468 -10.01 16.29 3.09
N SER A 469 -10.61 17.44 3.39
CA SER A 469 -10.42 18.67 2.60
C SER A 469 -8.99 19.21 2.67
N ILE A 470 -8.35 19.18 3.84
CA ILE A 470 -6.93 19.51 3.98
C ILE A 470 -6.08 18.57 3.12
N PHE A 471 -6.28 17.26 3.25
CA PHE A 471 -5.50 16.25 2.52
C PHE A 471 -5.64 16.40 1.00
N HIS A 472 -6.88 16.54 0.50
CA HIS A 472 -7.14 16.76 -0.93
C HIS A 472 -6.52 18.06 -1.44
N TRP A 473 -6.63 19.14 -0.66
CA TRP A 473 -6.04 20.42 -1.02
C TRP A 473 -4.51 20.33 -1.13
N LEU A 474 -3.84 19.65 -0.19
CA LEU A 474 -2.40 19.42 -0.22
C LEU A 474 -1.99 18.67 -1.50
N VAL A 475 -2.66 17.56 -1.81
CA VAL A 475 -2.41 16.79 -3.04
C VAL A 475 -2.65 17.64 -4.29
N SER A 476 -3.74 18.42 -4.31
CA SER A 476 -4.06 19.31 -5.44
C SER A 476 -3.00 20.39 -5.63
N LYS A 477 -2.50 20.99 -4.55
CA LYS A 477 -1.47 22.02 -4.55
C LYS A 477 -0.13 21.46 -5.02
N ILE A 478 0.26 20.29 -4.51
CA ILE A 478 1.44 19.53 -4.98
C ILE A 478 1.36 19.28 -6.48
N ASN A 479 0.23 18.76 -6.97
CA ASN A 479 0.04 18.49 -8.40
C ASN A 479 0.06 19.75 -9.24
N LYS A 480 -0.56 20.85 -8.80
CA LYS A 480 -0.56 22.12 -9.53
C LYS A 480 0.86 22.64 -9.79
N ASN A 481 1.79 22.36 -8.88
CA ASN A 481 3.18 22.81 -8.98
C ASN A 481 4.07 21.85 -9.78
N MET A 482 3.75 20.56 -9.86
CA MET A 482 4.57 19.54 -10.54
C MET A 482 4.01 19.07 -11.90
N ASP A 483 2.71 19.17 -12.15
CA ASP A 483 2.06 18.59 -13.32
C ASP A 483 2.37 19.40 -14.58
N LYS A 484 3.01 18.75 -15.54
CA LYS A 484 3.27 19.28 -16.88
C LYS A 484 2.77 18.32 -17.96
N SER A 485 1.60 17.71 -17.71
CA SER A 485 0.97 16.70 -18.58
C SER A 485 0.83 17.13 -20.04
N THR A 486 0.64 18.42 -20.31
CA THR A 486 0.59 18.97 -21.68
C THR A 486 1.88 18.82 -22.48
N GLN A 487 3.01 18.58 -21.80
CA GLN A 487 4.33 18.35 -22.39
C GLN A 487 4.76 16.88 -22.32
N SER A 488 3.91 16.01 -21.74
CA SER A 488 4.16 14.59 -21.55
C SER A 488 3.67 13.76 -22.75
N LYS A 489 4.41 12.70 -23.08
CA LYS A 489 3.95 11.65 -24.01
C LYS A 489 3.75 10.31 -23.32
N HIS A 490 4.58 10.01 -22.33
CA HIS A 490 4.61 8.72 -21.66
C HIS A 490 4.73 8.92 -20.15
N THR A 491 4.28 7.92 -19.39
CA THR A 491 4.29 7.96 -17.93
C THR A 491 4.87 6.67 -17.35
N ILE A 492 5.71 6.81 -16.33
CA ILE A 492 6.06 5.72 -15.41
C ILE A 492 5.36 5.99 -14.07
N GLY A 493 4.37 5.18 -13.73
CA GLY A 493 3.69 5.24 -12.44
C GLY A 493 4.40 4.38 -11.40
N VAL A 494 4.54 4.88 -10.18
CA VAL A 494 4.98 4.11 -9.01
C VAL A 494 3.82 4.07 -8.04
N LEU A 495 3.26 2.87 -7.84
CA LEU A 495 2.10 2.64 -7.00
C LEU A 495 2.55 2.02 -5.67
N ASP A 496 2.31 2.74 -4.59
CA ASP A 496 2.52 2.30 -3.21
C ASP A 496 1.14 2.15 -2.57
N LEU A 497 0.74 0.91 -2.33
CA LEU A 497 -0.54 0.57 -1.72
C LEU A 497 -0.32 -0.11 -0.37
N PHE A 498 -1.30 0.07 0.51
CA PHE A 498 -1.43 -0.80 1.67
C PHE A 498 -1.58 -2.27 1.20
N GLY A 499 -1.01 -3.19 1.97
CA GLY A 499 -1.15 -4.62 1.71
C GLY A 499 -2.49 -5.17 2.18
N PHE A 500 -2.65 -6.48 2.05
CA PHE A 500 -3.75 -7.22 2.67
C PHE A 500 -3.68 -7.08 4.21
N GLU A 501 -4.83 -6.85 4.87
CA GLU A 501 -4.90 -6.66 6.32
C GLU A 501 -5.71 -7.77 6.99
N CYS A 502 -5.09 -8.45 7.95
CA CYS A 502 -5.74 -9.41 8.83
C CYS A 502 -5.22 -9.20 10.25
N PHE A 503 -6.03 -8.54 11.08
CA PHE A 503 -5.79 -8.24 12.49
C PHE A 503 -6.61 -9.16 13.41
N GLN A 504 -6.39 -9.03 14.72
CA GLN A 504 -7.23 -9.71 15.72
C GLN A 504 -8.68 -9.25 15.62
N GLU A 505 -8.90 -7.96 15.36
CA GLU A 505 -10.22 -7.39 15.10
C GLU A 505 -10.21 -6.65 13.75
N ASN A 506 -11.01 -7.13 12.80
CA ASN A 506 -11.17 -6.52 11.48
C ASN A 506 -12.56 -5.90 11.39
N SER A 507 -12.68 -4.69 10.87
CA SER A 507 -13.97 -4.00 10.70
C SER A 507 -14.23 -3.70 9.22
N PHE A 508 -15.19 -2.79 8.96
CA PHE A 508 -15.57 -2.38 7.62
C PHE A 508 -14.38 -1.84 6.80
N GLU A 509 -13.47 -1.12 7.44
CA GLU A 509 -12.27 -0.58 6.81
C GLU A 509 -11.36 -1.69 6.25
N GLN A 510 -11.12 -2.75 7.03
CA GLN A 510 -10.35 -3.91 6.56
C GLN A 510 -11.08 -4.64 5.43
N LEU A 511 -12.41 -4.73 5.45
CA LEU A 511 -13.16 -5.34 4.35
C LEU A 511 -12.95 -4.55 3.05
N CYS A 512 -13.01 -3.23 3.11
CA CYS A 512 -12.71 -2.37 1.97
C CYS A 512 -11.26 -2.57 1.48
N ILE A 513 -10.28 -2.53 2.39
CA ILE A 513 -8.85 -2.76 2.08
C ILE A 513 -8.62 -4.12 1.42
N ASN A 514 -9.21 -5.19 1.96
CA ASN A 514 -9.05 -6.54 1.45
C ASN A 514 -9.76 -6.71 0.11
N TYR A 515 -10.93 -6.10 -0.08
CA TYR A 515 -11.61 -6.03 -1.38
C TYR A 515 -10.75 -5.34 -2.46
N ALA A 516 -10.08 -4.23 -2.13
CA ALA A 516 -9.14 -3.58 -3.06
C ALA A 516 -7.98 -4.51 -3.43
N ASN A 517 -7.40 -5.21 -2.44
CA ASN A 517 -6.34 -6.19 -2.68
C ASN A 517 -6.82 -7.37 -3.54
N GLU A 518 -8.04 -7.87 -3.33
CA GLU A 518 -8.67 -8.93 -4.13
C GLU A 518 -8.75 -8.51 -5.61
N LYS A 519 -9.26 -7.30 -5.85
CA LYS A 519 -9.38 -6.69 -7.18
C LYS A 519 -8.05 -6.52 -7.89
N LEU A 520 -7.04 -6.06 -7.16
CA LEU A 520 -5.68 -5.89 -7.67
C LEU A 520 -5.05 -7.25 -7.98
N HIS A 521 -5.18 -8.22 -7.07
CA HIS A 521 -4.70 -9.59 -7.26
C HIS A 521 -5.29 -10.22 -8.52
N GLN A 522 -6.61 -10.13 -8.73
CA GLN A 522 -7.27 -10.64 -9.94
C GLN A 522 -6.67 -10.02 -11.20
N HIS A 523 -6.54 -8.69 -11.21
CA HIS A 523 -5.98 -7.97 -12.34
C HIS A 523 -4.56 -8.45 -12.67
N PHE A 524 -3.76 -8.75 -11.64
CA PHE A 524 -2.40 -9.25 -11.82
C PHE A 524 -2.35 -10.68 -12.29
N LEU A 525 -3.15 -11.58 -11.73
CA LEU A 525 -3.23 -12.97 -12.20
C LEU A 525 -3.61 -13.01 -13.68
N HIS A 526 -4.61 -12.22 -14.09
CA HIS A 526 -5.03 -12.12 -15.50
C HIS A 526 -3.90 -11.59 -16.39
N HIS A 527 -3.15 -10.59 -15.91
CA HIS A 527 -2.03 -10.03 -16.66
C HIS A 527 -0.89 -11.04 -16.83
N PHE A 528 -0.49 -11.73 -15.75
CA PHE A 528 0.55 -12.75 -15.79
C PHE A 528 0.18 -13.92 -16.69
N PHE A 529 -1.06 -14.41 -16.56
CA PHE A 529 -1.55 -15.47 -17.42
C PHE A 529 -1.51 -15.05 -18.89
N LYS A 530 -1.95 -13.83 -19.22
CA LYS A 530 -1.86 -13.29 -20.57
C LYS A 530 -0.43 -13.24 -21.10
N LEU A 531 0.53 -12.72 -20.31
CA LEU A 531 1.94 -12.66 -20.72
C LEU A 531 2.53 -14.06 -20.97
N GLU A 532 2.17 -15.03 -20.12
CA GLU A 532 2.63 -16.41 -20.26
C GLU A 532 2.09 -17.03 -21.58
N VAL A 533 0.81 -16.77 -21.91
CA VAL A 533 0.20 -17.18 -23.18
C VAL A 533 0.88 -16.54 -24.38
N GLU A 534 1.11 -15.22 -24.36
CA GLU A 534 1.75 -14.49 -25.45
C GLU A 534 3.18 -15.01 -25.73
N GLU A 535 3.93 -15.34 -24.67
CA GLU A 535 5.28 -15.87 -24.79
C GLU A 535 5.27 -17.29 -25.41
N TYR A 536 4.36 -18.18 -25.00
CA TYR A 536 4.23 -19.50 -25.64
C TYR A 536 3.80 -19.39 -27.11
N GLN A 537 2.92 -18.45 -27.43
CA GLN A 537 2.55 -18.19 -28.83
C GLN A 537 3.73 -17.68 -29.65
N ALA A 538 4.54 -16.79 -29.08
CA ALA A 538 5.75 -16.28 -29.73
C ALA A 538 6.81 -17.38 -29.95
N GLU A 539 6.92 -18.34 -29.02
CA GLU A 539 7.81 -19.49 -29.12
C GLU A 539 7.20 -20.67 -29.92
N GLY A 540 5.94 -20.58 -30.34
CA GLY A 540 5.25 -21.65 -31.08
C GLY A 540 4.90 -22.88 -30.24
N VAL A 541 4.78 -22.73 -28.92
CA VAL A 541 4.46 -23.80 -27.97
C VAL A 541 2.94 -23.94 -27.82
N CYS A 542 2.41 -25.15 -28.06
CA CYS A 542 1.00 -25.45 -27.82
C CYS A 542 0.73 -25.60 -26.31
N MET A 543 -0.07 -24.70 -25.76
CA MET A 543 -0.57 -24.83 -24.39
C MET A 543 -1.85 -25.67 -24.39
N ASP A 544 -1.92 -26.69 -23.54
CA ASP A 544 -3.18 -27.36 -23.25
C ASP A 544 -4.18 -26.36 -22.61
N ALA A 545 -5.47 -26.61 -22.72
CA ALA A 545 -6.49 -25.80 -22.07
C ALA A 545 -6.40 -25.96 -20.54
N VAL A 546 -5.58 -25.13 -19.89
CA VAL A 546 -5.46 -25.09 -18.42
C VAL A 546 -6.65 -24.32 -17.85
N GLU A 547 -7.30 -24.91 -16.85
CA GLU A 547 -8.34 -24.22 -16.07
C GLU A 547 -7.65 -23.16 -15.20
N PHE A 548 -7.75 -21.90 -15.65
CA PHE A 548 -7.26 -20.76 -14.90
C PHE A 548 -8.22 -20.47 -13.74
N VAL A 549 -7.83 -20.88 -12.53
CA VAL A 549 -8.58 -20.60 -11.30
C VAL A 549 -8.11 -19.26 -10.75
N ASP A 550 -9.04 -18.31 -10.62
CA ASP A 550 -8.80 -17.01 -10.02
C ASP A 550 -9.69 -16.78 -8.79
N ASN A 551 -9.65 -15.55 -8.29
CA ASN A 551 -10.40 -15.11 -7.12
C ASN A 551 -11.72 -14.40 -7.47
N ALA A 552 -12.29 -14.63 -8.66
CA ALA A 552 -13.54 -13.99 -9.09
C ALA A 552 -14.70 -14.25 -8.11
N ALA A 553 -14.83 -15.48 -7.59
CA ALA A 553 -15.89 -15.83 -6.65
C ALA A 553 -15.88 -14.97 -5.37
N CYS A 554 -14.70 -14.69 -4.81
CA CYS A 554 -14.56 -13.80 -3.65
C CYS A 554 -14.91 -12.34 -4.00
N ILE A 555 -14.54 -11.88 -5.20
CA ILE A 555 -14.88 -10.53 -5.65
C ILE A 555 -16.40 -10.39 -5.82
N GLU A 556 -17.04 -11.35 -6.49
CA GLU A 556 -18.49 -11.40 -6.67
C GLU A 556 -19.21 -11.44 -5.32
N LEU A 557 -18.76 -12.26 -4.37
CA LEU A 557 -19.30 -12.29 -3.01
C LEU A 557 -19.38 -10.90 -2.38
N ILE A 558 -18.36 -10.06 -2.59
CA ILE A 558 -18.29 -8.72 -1.99
C ILE A 558 -19.08 -7.69 -2.81
N GLU A 559 -18.89 -7.65 -4.12
CA GLU A 559 -19.30 -6.53 -4.96
C GLU A 559 -20.54 -6.77 -5.84
N GLU A 560 -21.06 -8.01 -5.88
CA GLU A 560 -22.17 -8.39 -6.76
C GLU A 560 -23.38 -7.47 -6.55
N ARG A 561 -23.95 -6.97 -7.65
CA ARG A 561 -24.86 -5.82 -7.66
C ARG A 561 -26.17 -6.06 -6.91
N SER A 562 -26.61 -7.32 -6.83
CA SER A 562 -27.93 -7.68 -6.30
C SER A 562 -27.88 -8.42 -4.98
N SER A 563 -26.79 -9.12 -4.67
CA SER A 563 -26.66 -9.97 -3.50
C SER A 563 -25.31 -9.90 -2.80
N GLY A 564 -24.36 -9.10 -3.31
CA GLY A 564 -23.04 -8.96 -2.70
C GLY A 564 -23.09 -8.21 -1.37
N ILE A 565 -22.06 -8.39 -0.54
CA ILE A 565 -21.97 -7.77 0.79
C ILE A 565 -22.17 -6.25 0.73
N LEU A 566 -21.52 -5.55 -0.22
CA LEU A 566 -21.64 -4.10 -0.36
C LEU A 566 -23.05 -3.66 -0.77
N SER A 567 -23.73 -4.43 -1.62
CA SER A 567 -25.10 -4.12 -2.05
C SER A 567 -26.13 -4.35 -0.94
N LEU A 568 -25.97 -5.40 -0.13
CA LEU A 568 -26.81 -5.64 1.04
C LEU A 568 -26.60 -4.56 2.11
N LEU A 569 -25.35 -4.14 2.30
CA LEU A 569 -24.99 -3.03 3.18
C LEU A 569 -25.59 -1.70 2.69
N GLU A 570 -25.53 -1.40 1.40
CA GLU A 570 -26.19 -0.23 0.80
C GLU A 570 -27.72 -0.23 1.02
N GLU A 571 -28.36 -1.40 0.89
CA GLU A 571 -29.78 -1.55 1.15
C GLU A 571 -30.11 -1.21 2.61
N GLU A 572 -29.36 -1.78 3.57
CA GLU A 572 -29.58 -1.56 4.99
C GLU A 572 -29.27 -0.12 5.43
N CYS A 573 -28.22 0.50 4.87
CA CYS A 573 -27.94 1.92 5.08
C CYS A 573 -29.12 2.81 4.66
N GLY A 574 -29.87 2.41 3.63
CA GLY A 574 -31.07 3.12 3.17
C GLY A 574 -32.34 2.88 4.00
N MET A 575 -32.33 1.96 4.97
CA MET A 575 -33.48 1.66 5.83
C MET A 575 -33.56 2.64 7.02
N PRO A 576 -34.74 3.21 7.34
CA PRO A 576 -34.91 4.16 8.46
C PRO A 576 -34.56 3.63 9.85
N GLN A 577 -34.53 2.31 10.03
CA GLN A 577 -34.13 1.61 11.26
C GLN A 577 -33.13 0.51 10.92
N GLY A 578 -32.24 0.78 9.95
CA GLY A 578 -31.24 -0.19 9.54
C GLY A 578 -30.22 -0.43 10.64
N THR A 579 -29.94 -1.70 10.97
CA THR A 579 -29.03 -2.10 12.06
C THR A 579 -28.05 -3.18 11.59
N ASP A 580 -26.91 -3.31 12.27
CA ASP A 580 -25.92 -4.34 11.96
C ASP A 580 -26.50 -5.76 12.11
N ALA A 581 -27.38 -5.97 13.09
CA ALA A 581 -28.06 -7.26 13.28
C ALA A 581 -28.95 -7.64 12.09
N ASN A 582 -29.71 -6.67 11.56
CA ASN A 582 -30.52 -6.88 10.35
C ASN A 582 -29.63 -7.16 9.13
N LEU A 583 -28.52 -6.42 8.99
CA LEU A 583 -27.55 -6.63 7.91
C LEU A 583 -26.99 -8.05 7.96
N LEU A 584 -26.53 -8.51 9.12
CA LEU A 584 -26.00 -9.87 9.29
C LEU A 584 -27.04 -10.94 8.96
N GLN A 585 -28.31 -10.72 9.35
CA GLN A 585 -29.40 -11.62 9.00
C GLN A 585 -29.63 -11.68 7.48
N LYS A 586 -29.62 -10.53 6.80
CA LYS A 586 -29.74 -10.45 5.34
C LYS A 586 -28.56 -11.14 4.63
N MET A 587 -27.33 -10.86 5.07
CA MET A 587 -26.12 -11.51 4.56
C MET A 587 -26.20 -13.03 4.74
N THR A 588 -26.57 -13.50 5.93
CA THR A 588 -26.71 -14.93 6.21
C THR A 588 -27.80 -15.56 5.32
N ALA A 589 -28.92 -14.89 5.10
CA ALA A 589 -29.98 -15.42 4.24
C ALA A 589 -29.56 -15.49 2.76
N ALA A 590 -28.86 -14.46 2.27
CA ALA A 590 -28.48 -14.34 0.86
C ALA A 590 -27.22 -15.15 0.50
N LEU A 591 -26.23 -15.22 1.41
CA LEU A 591 -24.86 -15.69 1.11
C LEU A 591 -24.52 -17.04 1.75
N LYS A 592 -25.42 -17.66 2.54
CA LYS A 592 -25.13 -18.93 3.24
C LYS A 592 -24.72 -20.10 2.33
N LYS A 593 -25.11 -20.07 1.05
CA LYS A 593 -24.74 -21.11 0.07
C LYS A 593 -23.53 -20.71 -0.79
N THR A 594 -23.06 -19.47 -0.66
CA THR A 594 -21.92 -18.97 -1.42
C THR A 594 -20.64 -19.47 -0.77
N GLU A 595 -19.78 -20.09 -1.57
CA GLU A 595 -18.46 -20.53 -1.12
C GLU A 595 -17.64 -19.32 -0.64
N GLY A 596 -16.83 -19.52 0.39
CA GLY A 596 -16.00 -18.48 0.98
C GLY A 596 -16.74 -17.48 1.88
N PHE A 597 -18.03 -17.66 2.15
CA PHE A 597 -18.77 -16.89 3.18
C PHE A 597 -19.21 -17.79 4.33
N GLY A 598 -19.09 -17.31 5.57
CA GLY A 598 -19.70 -18.01 6.69
C GLY A 598 -19.78 -17.23 8.00
N ILE A 599 -20.37 -17.88 8.99
CA ILE A 599 -20.51 -17.37 10.36
C ILE A 599 -19.59 -18.19 11.27
N PRO A 600 -18.71 -17.55 12.07
CA PRO A 600 -17.85 -18.26 13.01
C PRO A 600 -18.67 -19.11 13.99
N ARG A 601 -18.18 -20.32 14.28
CA ARG A 601 -18.90 -21.28 15.16
C ARG A 601 -19.11 -20.74 16.58
N ILE A 602 -18.13 -19.98 17.08
CA ILE A 602 -18.09 -19.43 18.45
C ILE A 602 -18.75 -18.04 18.48
N GLN A 603 -18.29 -17.12 17.62
CA GLN A 603 -18.77 -15.73 17.56
C GLN A 603 -19.85 -15.59 16.48
N ARG A 604 -21.10 -15.94 16.83
CA ARG A 604 -22.24 -15.91 15.88
C ARG A 604 -22.74 -14.51 15.51
N SER A 605 -22.16 -13.47 16.10
CA SER A 605 -22.44 -12.06 15.80
C SER A 605 -21.57 -11.50 14.67
N ASP A 606 -20.61 -12.28 14.18
CA ASP A 606 -19.61 -11.86 13.19
C ASP A 606 -19.75 -12.71 11.91
N PHE A 607 -19.04 -12.34 10.86
CA PHE A 607 -18.95 -13.13 9.63
C PHE A 607 -17.49 -13.25 9.18
N PHE A 608 -17.19 -14.23 8.34
CA PHE A 608 -15.89 -14.34 7.68
C PHE A 608 -16.03 -14.40 6.17
N VAL A 609 -14.98 -13.95 5.49
CA VAL A 609 -14.80 -14.06 4.03
C VAL A 609 -13.47 -14.77 3.76
N GLU A 610 -13.50 -15.69 2.81
CA GLU A 610 -12.35 -16.46 2.35
C GLU A 610 -11.71 -15.74 1.16
N HIS A 611 -10.65 -14.98 1.45
CA HIS A 611 -9.90 -14.21 0.47
C HIS A 611 -8.80 -15.06 -0.18
N PHE A 612 -8.14 -14.56 -1.25
CA PHE A 612 -6.95 -15.22 -1.80
C PHE A 612 -5.83 -15.44 -0.76
N ALA A 613 -5.78 -14.56 0.25
CA ALA A 613 -4.85 -14.63 1.37
C ALA A 613 -5.38 -15.48 2.54
N GLY A 614 -6.52 -16.15 2.41
CA GLY A 614 -7.15 -16.96 3.46
C GLY A 614 -8.30 -16.27 4.18
N ALA A 615 -8.88 -16.97 5.16
CA ALA A 615 -10.10 -16.54 5.84
C ALA A 615 -9.85 -15.36 6.80
N VAL A 616 -10.66 -14.31 6.67
CA VAL A 616 -10.66 -13.13 7.55
C VAL A 616 -12.02 -12.99 8.22
N THR A 617 -12.03 -12.86 9.55
CA THR A 617 -13.25 -12.63 10.33
C THR A 617 -13.44 -11.13 10.59
N TYR A 618 -14.64 -10.62 10.30
CA TYR A 618 -15.03 -9.22 10.44
C TYR A 618 -16.06 -9.02 11.55
N LYS A 619 -15.81 -8.04 12.42
CA LYS A 619 -16.67 -7.63 13.52
C LYS A 619 -17.83 -6.78 12.99
N MET A 620 -19.05 -7.23 13.23
CA MET A 620 -20.26 -6.53 12.74
C MET A 620 -20.53 -5.14 13.33
N PRO A 621 -20.20 -4.82 14.61
CA PRO A 621 -20.53 -3.52 15.19
C PRO A 621 -20.02 -2.34 14.36
N GLY A 622 -20.94 -1.41 14.06
CA GLY A 622 -20.66 -0.15 13.35
C GLY A 622 -20.64 -0.25 11.82
N PHE A 623 -20.89 -1.41 11.22
CA PHE A 623 -20.84 -1.58 9.75
C PHE A 623 -21.81 -0.66 9.00
N VAL A 624 -23.08 -0.63 9.41
CA VAL A 624 -24.11 0.19 8.74
C VAL A 624 -23.83 1.68 8.91
N GLU A 625 -23.35 2.08 10.08
CA GLU A 625 -23.05 3.46 10.43
C GLU A 625 -21.82 3.98 9.66
N LYS A 626 -20.70 3.24 9.73
CA LYS A 626 -19.46 3.54 9.02
C LYS A 626 -19.68 3.71 7.52
N ASN A 627 -20.60 2.94 6.94
CA ASN A 627 -20.88 3.02 5.51
C ASN A 627 -21.81 4.18 5.11
N ARG A 628 -22.60 4.74 6.03
CA ARG A 628 -23.49 5.88 5.74
C ARG A 628 -22.70 7.15 5.44
N ASP A 629 -21.62 7.43 6.20
CA ASP A 629 -20.75 8.62 6.09
C ASP A 629 -21.49 9.90 5.70
N THR A 630 -22.65 10.12 6.34
CA THR A 630 -23.56 11.22 6.00
C THR A 630 -23.23 12.45 6.82
N MET A 631 -22.68 13.47 6.16
CA MET A 631 -22.64 14.84 6.69
C MET A 631 -23.98 15.53 6.52
N HIS A 632 -24.37 16.32 7.53
CA HIS A 632 -25.56 17.15 7.44
C HIS A 632 -25.36 18.27 6.40
N PRO A 633 -26.37 18.59 5.55
CA PRO A 633 -26.26 19.63 4.53
C PRO A 633 -25.83 21.00 5.08
N ASP A 634 -26.27 21.35 6.27
CA ASP A 634 -25.92 22.64 6.89
C ASP A 634 -24.45 22.72 7.30
N LEU A 635 -23.82 21.59 7.68
CA LEU A 635 -22.38 21.53 7.94
C LEU A 635 -21.58 21.74 6.65
N LEU A 636 -22.05 21.15 5.54
CA LEU A 636 -21.43 21.35 4.23
C LEU A 636 -21.57 22.82 3.78
N ALA A 637 -22.74 23.41 3.97
CA ALA A 637 -22.98 24.82 3.68
C ALA A 637 -22.10 25.74 4.55
N ALA A 638 -21.94 25.42 5.84
CA ALA A 638 -21.04 26.12 6.75
C ALA A 638 -19.58 26.07 6.27
N LEU A 639 -19.07 24.86 5.97
CA LEU A 639 -17.71 24.70 5.45
C LEU A 639 -17.50 25.45 4.13
N ALA A 640 -18.50 25.45 3.24
CA ALA A 640 -18.45 26.19 1.98
C ALA A 640 -18.48 27.73 2.16
N SER A 641 -18.96 28.21 3.31
CA SER A 641 -18.96 29.63 3.69
C SER A 641 -17.72 30.08 4.46
N SER A 642 -16.80 29.15 4.77
CA SER A 642 -15.51 29.47 5.38
C SER A 642 -14.71 30.45 4.51
N ASP A 643 -13.86 31.26 5.13
CA ASP A 643 -12.89 32.12 4.46
C ASP A 643 -11.56 31.41 4.15
N SER A 644 -11.36 30.18 4.65
CA SER A 644 -10.17 29.38 4.39
C SER A 644 -10.11 28.93 2.93
N PRO A 645 -9.05 29.28 2.18
CA PRO A 645 -8.84 28.77 0.83
C PRO A 645 -8.78 27.24 0.76
N VAL A 646 -8.30 26.58 1.82
CA VAL A 646 -8.22 25.12 1.93
C VAL A 646 -9.62 24.51 1.92
N LEU A 647 -10.54 25.03 2.74
CA LEU A 647 -11.91 24.54 2.84
C LEU A 647 -12.76 24.92 1.61
N ILE A 648 -12.60 26.13 1.07
CA ILE A 648 -13.34 26.59 -0.12
C ILE A 648 -12.98 25.76 -1.36
N ALA A 649 -11.70 25.42 -1.53
CA ALA A 649 -11.21 24.72 -2.71
C ALA A 649 -11.77 23.31 -2.87
N ASP A 650 -11.99 22.60 -1.76
CA ASP A 650 -12.56 21.25 -1.74
C ASP A 650 -14.11 21.28 -1.60
N GLY A 651 -14.65 22.24 -0.84
CA GLY A 651 -16.06 22.26 -0.41
C GLY A 651 -17.12 22.66 -1.45
N ALA A 652 -16.77 23.20 -2.63
CA ALA A 652 -17.78 23.92 -3.45
C ALA A 652 -17.86 23.60 -4.96
N ARG A 653 -17.13 22.61 -5.53
CA ARG A 653 -17.09 22.48 -7.02
C ARG A 653 -17.41 21.14 -7.68
N LYS A 654 -17.55 20.02 -6.97
CA LYS A 654 -17.84 18.72 -7.64
C LYS A 654 -19.30 18.26 -7.65
N GLN A 655 -20.26 19.00 -7.07
CA GLN A 655 -21.69 18.59 -7.10
C GLN A 655 -22.67 19.47 -7.91
N GLU A 656 -22.26 20.58 -8.55
CA GLU A 656 -23.23 21.48 -9.22
C GLU A 656 -23.04 21.73 -10.73
N LYS A 657 -22.49 20.78 -11.49
CA LYS A 657 -22.66 20.79 -12.96
C LYS A 657 -23.11 19.43 -13.49
N GLY A 658 -24.42 19.19 -13.44
CA GLY A 658 -25.01 18.00 -14.06
C GLY A 658 -26.51 17.83 -13.80
N GLU A 659 -27.32 18.46 -14.66
CA GLU A 659 -28.65 18.00 -15.11
C GLU A 659 -29.84 18.04 -14.13
N LYS A 660 -30.82 18.88 -14.48
CA LYS A 660 -32.22 18.72 -14.11
C LYS A 660 -32.73 17.38 -14.67
N HIS A 661 -32.60 16.29 -13.93
CA HIS A 661 -33.31 15.04 -14.23
C HIS A 661 -34.03 14.44 -13.02
N THR A 662 -35.29 14.09 -13.31
CA THR A 662 -36.31 13.46 -12.49
C THR A 662 -35.88 12.11 -11.91
N LYS A 663 -35.96 12.01 -10.57
CA LYS A 663 -35.92 10.85 -9.64
C LYS A 663 -34.81 11.06 -8.61
N ARG A 664 -35.17 11.18 -7.32
CA ARG A 664 -34.25 11.22 -6.17
C ARG A 664 -33.29 10.02 -6.24
N LYS A 665 -32.08 10.19 -6.78
CA LYS A 665 -31.01 9.20 -6.63
C LYS A 665 -30.57 9.23 -5.17
N LYS A 666 -30.47 8.06 -4.52
CA LYS A 666 -29.91 7.92 -3.16
C LYS A 666 -28.47 8.42 -3.17
N LYS A 667 -28.02 9.07 -2.09
CA LYS A 667 -26.61 9.48 -1.94
C LYS A 667 -25.71 8.22 -1.95
N PRO A 668 -24.53 8.26 -2.59
CA PRO A 668 -23.60 7.13 -2.58
C PRO A 668 -23.05 6.89 -1.17
N THR A 669 -22.87 5.62 -0.81
CA THR A 669 -22.27 5.18 0.48
C THR A 669 -20.74 5.11 0.38
N VAL A 670 -20.04 4.95 1.51
CA VAL A 670 -18.58 4.79 1.54
C VAL A 670 -18.13 3.62 0.68
N GLY A 671 -18.76 2.45 0.85
CA GLY A 671 -18.43 1.25 0.09
C GLY A 671 -18.64 1.43 -1.42
N HIS A 672 -19.65 2.21 -1.81
CA HIS A 672 -19.88 2.54 -3.22
C HIS A 672 -18.77 3.45 -3.79
N LEU A 673 -18.41 4.50 -3.05
CA LEU A 673 -17.34 5.43 -3.44
C LEU A 673 -16.01 4.68 -3.50
N PHE A 674 -15.71 3.87 -2.50
CA PHE A 674 -14.53 3.02 -2.43
C PHE A 674 -14.45 2.07 -3.62
N LYS A 675 -15.56 1.38 -3.95
CA LYS A 675 -15.66 0.54 -5.16
C LYS A 675 -15.34 1.33 -6.43
N SER A 676 -15.85 2.55 -6.56
CA SER A 676 -15.56 3.42 -7.70
C SER A 676 -14.08 3.83 -7.76
N GLU A 677 -13.46 4.17 -6.64
CA GLU A 677 -12.05 4.54 -6.56
C GLU A 677 -11.13 3.39 -6.99
N VAL A 678 -11.41 2.16 -6.52
CA VAL A 678 -10.66 0.95 -6.94
C VAL A 678 -10.81 0.71 -8.44
N GLN A 679 -12.01 0.86 -9.00
CA GLN A 679 -12.25 0.72 -10.44
C GLN A 679 -11.51 1.77 -11.27
N GLN A 680 -11.43 3.02 -10.77
CA GLN A 680 -10.67 4.08 -11.42
C GLN A 680 -9.17 3.77 -11.42
N LEU A 681 -8.62 3.30 -10.30
CA LEU A 681 -7.23 2.87 -10.21
C LEU A 681 -6.93 1.74 -11.21
N LEU A 682 -7.76 0.70 -11.26
CA LEU A 682 -7.61 -0.40 -12.21
C LEU A 682 -7.68 0.07 -13.67
N THR A 683 -8.51 1.06 -13.97
CA THR A 683 -8.61 1.65 -15.31
C THR A 683 -7.31 2.33 -15.71
N ILE A 684 -6.66 3.05 -14.79
CA ILE A 684 -5.35 3.68 -15.02
C ILE A 684 -4.27 2.61 -15.22
N LEU A 685 -4.24 1.57 -14.37
CA LEU A 685 -3.24 0.50 -14.47
C LEU A 685 -3.32 -0.26 -15.80
N LYS A 686 -4.51 -0.42 -16.37
CA LYS A 686 -4.71 -1.03 -17.70
C LYS A 686 -4.11 -0.24 -18.86
N LEU A 687 -3.69 1.02 -18.66
CA LEU A 687 -3.08 1.85 -19.70
C LEU A 687 -1.58 1.59 -19.89
N GLY A 688 -0.99 0.67 -19.13
CA GLY A 688 0.44 0.41 -19.17
C GLY A 688 0.80 -0.98 -18.66
N ASP A 689 2.09 -1.29 -18.76
CA ASP A 689 2.61 -2.59 -18.37
C ASP A 689 3.08 -2.58 -16.90
N PRO A 690 2.66 -3.55 -16.08
CA PRO A 690 3.00 -3.63 -14.67
C PRO A 690 4.36 -4.33 -14.42
N HIS A 691 5.07 -3.83 -13.43
CA HIS A 691 6.28 -4.39 -12.81
C HIS A 691 6.01 -4.55 -11.32
N PHE A 692 6.50 -5.61 -10.67
CA PHE A 692 6.05 -5.95 -9.32
C PHE A 692 7.19 -6.01 -8.32
N VAL A 693 6.97 -5.37 -7.16
CA VAL A 693 7.84 -5.46 -5.98
C VAL A 693 7.01 -5.95 -4.79
N ARG A 694 7.39 -7.11 -4.23
CA ARG A 694 6.78 -7.69 -3.03
C ARG A 694 7.74 -7.50 -1.86
N CYS A 695 7.40 -6.57 -0.97
CA CYS A 695 8.14 -6.28 0.24
C CYS A 695 7.74 -7.22 1.38
N LEU A 696 8.72 -7.79 2.10
CA LEU A 696 8.49 -8.72 3.20
C LEU A 696 9.22 -8.27 4.47
N LYS A 697 8.61 -8.47 5.64
CA LYS A 697 9.29 -8.41 6.94
C LYS A 697 9.96 -9.75 7.22
N PRO A 698 11.25 -9.78 7.60
CA PRO A 698 11.90 -11.04 7.99
C PRO A 698 11.49 -11.52 9.39
N ASN A 699 11.03 -10.62 10.26
CA ASN A 699 10.61 -10.92 11.64
C ASN A 699 9.68 -9.81 12.19
N LEU A 700 9.01 -10.08 13.31
CA LEU A 700 8.11 -9.13 13.97
C LEU A 700 8.84 -8.12 14.88
N GLN A 701 10.02 -8.48 15.37
CA GLN A 701 10.86 -7.73 16.32
C GLN A 701 11.58 -6.56 15.66
N MET A 702 11.48 -6.41 14.34
CA MET A 702 12.18 -5.39 13.55
C MET A 702 13.71 -5.42 13.73
N SER A 703 14.26 -6.63 13.92
CA SER A 703 15.68 -6.82 14.21
C SER A 703 16.46 -7.29 12.97
N PRO A 704 17.68 -6.79 12.75
CA PRO A 704 18.50 -7.21 11.62
C PRO A 704 19.05 -8.63 11.81
N SER A 705 19.27 -9.35 10.70
CA SER A 705 19.89 -10.69 10.70
C SER A 705 19.09 -11.78 11.46
N GLU A 706 17.80 -11.55 11.68
CA GLU A 706 16.85 -12.53 12.20
C GLU A 706 15.81 -12.86 11.13
N PHE A 707 15.39 -14.12 11.05
CA PHE A 707 14.40 -14.58 10.06
C PHE A 707 13.46 -15.59 10.69
N GLU A 708 12.18 -15.25 10.70
CA GLU A 708 11.09 -16.07 11.20
C GLU A 708 10.34 -16.69 10.02
N GLY A 709 10.56 -17.99 9.78
CA GLY A 709 10.06 -18.70 8.60
C GLY A 709 8.54 -18.66 8.48
N SER A 710 7.82 -18.84 9.59
CA SER A 710 6.36 -18.76 9.66
C SER A 710 5.81 -17.40 9.21
N GLU A 711 6.42 -16.31 9.70
CA GLU A 711 6.01 -14.94 9.38
C GLU A 711 6.31 -14.58 7.92
N VAL A 712 7.46 -15.01 7.39
CA VAL A 712 7.78 -14.82 5.97
C VAL A 712 6.85 -15.65 5.09
N MET A 713 6.57 -16.90 5.43
CA MET A 713 5.63 -17.74 4.68
C MET A 713 4.21 -17.23 4.69
N ARG A 714 3.76 -16.72 5.83
CA ARG A 714 2.46 -16.06 5.95
C ARG A 714 2.36 -14.90 4.95
N GLN A 715 3.39 -14.04 4.88
CA GLN A 715 3.43 -12.93 3.92
C GLN A 715 3.57 -13.40 2.46
N LEU A 716 4.36 -14.46 2.18
CA LEU A 716 4.48 -15.03 0.84
C LEU A 716 3.12 -15.53 0.33
N ARG A 717 2.35 -16.23 1.17
CA ARG A 717 0.96 -16.64 0.88
C ARG A 717 0.06 -15.42 0.67
N TYR A 718 0.08 -14.45 1.59
CA TYR A 718 -0.81 -13.26 1.53
C TYR A 718 -0.45 -12.25 0.43
N SER A 719 0.76 -12.34 -0.14
CA SER A 719 1.18 -11.50 -1.27
C SER A 719 0.63 -11.98 -2.62
N GLY A 720 0.01 -13.16 -2.67
CA GLY A 720 -0.46 -13.79 -3.90
C GLY A 720 0.67 -14.32 -4.79
N LEU A 721 1.92 -14.28 -4.31
CA LEU A 721 3.08 -14.72 -5.07
C LEU A 721 3.00 -16.21 -5.43
N LEU A 722 2.49 -17.03 -4.51
CA LEU A 722 2.38 -18.48 -4.72
C LEU A 722 1.41 -18.85 -5.84
N ASP A 723 0.34 -18.09 -6.07
CA ASP A 723 -0.57 -18.31 -7.20
C ASP A 723 0.12 -18.02 -8.53
N ILE A 724 0.97 -16.99 -8.57
CA ILE A 724 1.74 -16.64 -9.77
C ILE A 724 2.80 -17.71 -10.06
N ILE A 725 3.44 -18.20 -9.01
CA ILE A 725 4.36 -19.34 -9.06
C ILE A 725 3.64 -20.60 -9.59
N ARG A 726 2.41 -20.87 -9.12
CA ARG A 726 1.58 -21.98 -9.61
C ARG A 726 1.24 -21.84 -11.09
N ILE A 727 0.83 -20.65 -11.55
CA ILE A 727 0.56 -20.38 -12.98
C ILE A 727 1.77 -20.77 -13.84
N ARG A 728 2.98 -20.41 -13.40
CA ARG A 728 4.21 -20.75 -14.13
C ARG A 728 4.56 -22.22 -14.08
N LYS A 729 4.26 -22.90 -12.97
CA LYS A 729 4.42 -24.36 -12.84
C LYS A 729 3.50 -25.15 -13.76
N PHE A 730 2.28 -24.67 -13.99
CA PHE A 730 1.32 -25.37 -14.86
C PHE A 730 1.77 -25.39 -16.32
N GLY A 731 2.55 -24.40 -16.75
CA GLY A 731 3.18 -24.39 -18.06
C GLY A 731 4.63 -24.87 -18.03
N TYR A 732 5.46 -24.27 -18.87
CA TYR A 732 6.90 -24.53 -18.98
C TYR A 732 7.70 -23.55 -18.12
N ALA A 733 7.84 -23.88 -16.83
CA ALA A 733 8.52 -23.04 -15.84
C ALA A 733 10.02 -22.84 -16.13
N ILE A 734 10.72 -23.89 -16.58
CA ILE A 734 12.15 -23.87 -16.89
C ILE A 734 12.32 -23.69 -18.40
N ARG A 735 13.02 -22.62 -18.79
CA ARG A 735 13.29 -22.31 -20.21
C ARG A 735 14.74 -21.95 -20.39
N LEU A 736 15.43 -22.71 -21.23
CA LEU A 736 16.85 -22.54 -21.47
C LEU A 736 17.09 -22.20 -22.95
N PRO A 737 17.87 -21.14 -23.25
CA PRO A 737 18.39 -20.95 -24.59
C PRO A 737 19.17 -22.19 -25.02
N PHE A 738 19.03 -22.59 -26.29
CA PHE A 738 19.69 -23.80 -26.82
C PHE A 738 21.20 -23.84 -26.53
N ALA A 739 21.88 -22.70 -26.64
CA ALA A 739 23.31 -22.61 -26.37
C ALA A 739 23.65 -22.96 -24.89
N THR A 740 22.85 -22.46 -23.94
CA THR A 740 23.02 -22.72 -22.51
C THR A 740 22.71 -24.18 -22.18
N PHE A 741 21.65 -24.74 -22.76
CA PHE A 741 21.31 -26.14 -22.61
C PHE A 741 22.46 -27.03 -23.10
N LEU A 742 22.97 -26.80 -24.31
CA LEU A 742 24.08 -27.57 -24.86
C LEU A 742 25.36 -27.42 -24.04
N ALA A 743 25.68 -26.21 -23.57
CA ALA A 743 26.85 -26.00 -22.74
C ALA A 743 26.81 -26.82 -21.44
N SER A 744 25.61 -27.03 -20.89
CA SER A 744 25.40 -27.73 -19.61
C SER A 744 25.27 -29.24 -19.78
N TYR A 745 24.58 -29.70 -20.81
CA TYR A 745 24.15 -31.09 -20.96
C TYR A 745 24.83 -31.87 -22.08
N TRP A 746 25.82 -31.29 -22.78
CA TRP A 746 26.59 -31.99 -23.83
C TRP A 746 27.21 -33.31 -23.37
N ILE A 747 27.42 -33.52 -22.06
CA ILE A 747 28.04 -34.73 -21.52
C ILE A 747 27.24 -36.01 -21.82
N PHE A 748 25.94 -35.89 -22.01
CA PHE A 748 25.08 -37.03 -22.39
C PHE A 748 25.31 -37.48 -23.84
N ASP A 749 25.80 -36.59 -24.72
CA ASP A 749 26.25 -36.94 -26.07
C ASP A 749 27.50 -36.13 -26.48
N PRO A 750 28.70 -36.61 -26.07
CA PRO A 750 29.96 -35.93 -26.34
C PRO A 750 30.28 -35.77 -27.83
N SER A 751 29.66 -36.57 -28.70
CA SER A 751 29.91 -36.56 -30.15
C SER A 751 29.50 -35.23 -30.81
N LEU A 752 28.56 -34.51 -30.18
CA LEU A 752 28.05 -33.22 -30.64
C LEU A 752 29.08 -32.08 -30.59
N ARG A 753 30.24 -32.27 -29.94
CA ARG A 753 31.38 -31.34 -29.99
C ARG A 753 32.30 -31.57 -31.20
N GLY A 754 32.10 -32.66 -31.95
CA GLY A 754 32.89 -32.97 -33.13
C GLY A 754 32.67 -31.98 -34.28
N SER A 755 33.63 -31.90 -35.21
CA SER A 755 33.57 -30.99 -36.36
C SER A 755 32.32 -31.18 -37.23
N MET A 756 31.78 -32.39 -37.29
CA MET A 756 30.59 -32.75 -38.05
C MET A 756 29.32 -32.02 -37.59
N PHE A 757 29.23 -31.67 -36.31
CA PHE A 757 28.08 -30.99 -35.73
C PHE A 757 28.33 -29.50 -35.49
N ARG A 758 29.44 -28.92 -35.97
CA ARG A 758 29.77 -27.52 -35.72
C ARG A 758 28.65 -26.58 -36.20
N ASP A 759 28.14 -26.81 -37.41
CA ASP A 759 27.13 -25.98 -38.07
C ASP A 759 25.70 -26.54 -38.00
N ALA A 760 25.48 -27.64 -37.29
CA ALA A 760 24.14 -28.22 -37.15
C ALA A 760 23.19 -27.31 -36.34
N ASP A 761 21.90 -27.37 -36.64
CA ASP A 761 20.86 -26.62 -35.95
C ASP A 761 20.89 -26.92 -34.42
N PRO A 762 20.98 -25.91 -33.55
CA PRO A 762 20.96 -26.09 -32.10
C PRO A 762 19.78 -26.93 -31.59
N ARG A 763 18.62 -26.88 -32.25
CA ARG A 763 17.43 -27.68 -31.93
C ARG A 763 17.71 -29.17 -32.05
N ILE A 764 18.36 -29.58 -33.14
CA ILE A 764 18.71 -30.98 -33.41
C ILE A 764 19.69 -31.48 -32.36
N LYS A 765 20.71 -30.68 -32.04
CA LYS A 765 21.69 -31.04 -31.01
C LYS A 765 21.03 -31.23 -29.64
N CYS A 766 20.10 -30.35 -29.26
CA CYS A 766 19.40 -30.47 -27.98
C CYS A 766 18.51 -31.72 -27.95
N SER A 767 17.81 -32.02 -29.04
CA SER A 767 17.01 -33.26 -29.16
C SER A 767 17.86 -34.53 -29.03
N LEU A 768 19.06 -34.55 -29.61
CA LEU A 768 19.99 -35.67 -29.49
C LEU A 768 20.47 -35.86 -28.05
N VAL A 769 20.82 -34.77 -27.36
CA VAL A 769 21.17 -34.80 -25.92
C VAL A 769 20.01 -35.38 -25.09
N LEU A 770 18.78 -34.92 -25.31
CA LEU A 770 17.60 -35.41 -24.58
C LEU A 770 17.37 -36.91 -24.83
N ARG A 771 17.48 -37.36 -26.08
CA ARG A 771 17.37 -38.79 -26.42
C ARG A 771 18.47 -39.63 -25.79
N ALA A 772 19.71 -39.14 -25.79
CA ALA A 772 20.84 -39.82 -25.16
C ALA A 772 20.67 -39.94 -23.64
N ALA A 773 19.99 -38.97 -23.02
CA ALA A 773 19.58 -39.01 -21.62
C ALA A 773 18.35 -39.91 -21.35
N GLY A 774 17.77 -40.54 -22.37
CA GLY A 774 16.60 -41.41 -22.24
C GLY A 774 15.27 -40.67 -22.06
N LEU A 775 15.24 -39.35 -22.29
CA LEU A 775 14.03 -38.54 -22.19
C LEU A 775 13.26 -38.57 -23.51
N GLN A 776 11.97 -38.91 -23.45
CA GLN A 776 11.08 -38.79 -24.61
C GLN A 776 10.59 -37.35 -24.74
N VAL A 777 10.77 -36.78 -25.93
CA VAL A 777 10.11 -35.51 -26.30
C VAL A 777 8.64 -35.83 -26.53
N SER A 778 7.76 -35.40 -25.65
CA SER A 778 6.33 -35.65 -25.78
C SER A 778 5.74 -34.74 -26.85
N GLY A 779 4.62 -35.13 -27.48
CA GLY A 779 3.94 -34.30 -28.49
C GLY A 779 3.43 -32.94 -27.97
N ARG A 780 3.38 -32.73 -26.64
CA ARG A 780 3.11 -31.43 -26.01
C ARG A 780 4.30 -30.46 -26.16
N ASP A 781 5.52 -31.00 -26.29
CA ASP A 781 6.79 -30.27 -26.40
C ASP A 781 7.13 -29.85 -27.85
N ALA A 782 6.16 -30.00 -28.77
CA ALA A 782 6.34 -29.81 -30.22
C ALA A 782 6.57 -28.35 -30.65
N GLY A 783 6.58 -27.37 -29.74
CA GLY A 783 7.11 -26.03 -30.02
C GLY A 783 8.63 -26.04 -30.31
N PHE A 784 9.33 -27.11 -29.91
CA PHE A 784 10.75 -27.32 -30.23
C PHE A 784 11.01 -28.04 -31.57
N VAL A 785 9.96 -28.46 -32.29
CA VAL A 785 10.10 -29.20 -33.55
C VAL A 785 9.15 -28.62 -34.60
N PRO A 786 9.62 -27.78 -35.56
CA PRO A 786 8.81 -27.52 -36.73
C PRO A 786 8.62 -28.86 -37.45
N HIS A 787 7.35 -29.17 -37.72
CA HIS A 787 6.89 -30.27 -38.57
C HIS A 787 7.90 -30.64 -39.66
N PHE A 788 8.46 -31.85 -39.58
CA PHE A 788 8.96 -32.55 -40.76
C PHE A 788 7.81 -33.43 -41.27
N SER A 789 7.07 -32.91 -42.24
CA SER A 789 6.47 -33.77 -43.27
C SER A 789 7.43 -33.75 -44.45
N ASP A 790 7.99 -34.91 -44.78
CA ASP A 790 8.83 -35.18 -45.95
C ASP A 790 8.30 -36.46 -46.62
N PRO A 791 8.35 -36.63 -47.95
CA PRO A 791 8.68 -35.70 -49.04
C PRO A 791 7.49 -35.25 -49.91
#